data_AF-A0A7L1AA35-F1
#
_entry.id   AF-A0A7L1AA35-F1
#
_cell.length_a   1.000
_cell.length_b   1.000
_cell.length_c   1.000
_cell.angle_alpha   90.00
_cell.angle_beta   90.00
_cell.angle_gamma   90.00
#
_symmetry.space_group_name_H-M   'P 1'
#
loop_
_entity.id
_entity.type
_entity.pdbx_description
1 polymer ?
#
loop_
_entity_poly.entity_id
_entity_poly.type
_entity_poly.pdbx_seq_one_letter_code
_entity_poly.pdbx_strand_id
1 'polypeptide(L)'
;APVTDVQFGPMRLHQDQLQVLLVFAEEDDQSSGFRWACDKAGFRCNIARTPQSALECFLDKHHDIIIIDHRHSRYFDAEALCRSIRTTKASENTVIICVVQRHTDREESSILPLISAGFTRRYVENSSRMACYNELIQLEFGQVQAQFKLRACNSLFTALEKSQEAIEITSEDHVIQYVNPAFERMMGYQIGELIEKELTEVPINEKKADFLDTINSCIKIGKEWQGMYYAKKKNGDSIQQNVKILPVIGQGGKIRHYVSISRLCNDNNKVEKTCECIQAESQTDTQTCRHKDMRKGSLDVRSTTSRGSDGSSQRRRSSMARVHSMTIEAPITKVINIINAAQESSPMPVAEALDRALEILRTTELYSPQLGTKDEDPHTSDLVGGLMTDGLRRLSGNEYILSAKQTHQVAGSLSSPISLNDIPPRITQAMENEEQWDFDIFELEAATHKRPLVYLGLKIFARFGICEFLNCSESTLRSWLQVIEANYHSSNSYHNSTHSADVLHATAYFLSKERVKQTLDPIDEVAALIAATVHDVDHPGRTNSFLCNAGSELAILYNDTAVLESHHAALAFQLTTRDGKCNIFKNMERNEYRTLRQVIIDMVLATEMTKHFEHVNKFVNSINKPLAALEENGNNGDGESIKTVLRSPENRILIKRMLIKCADISNPCRPREQCIEWAGRISEEYFAQTDEERRQGLPVVMPVFDRNTCSIPKSQLSFIDYFIIDMFDAWDAFADLPNLMEHLNNNIKYWKGLDGRNLRVLRPPP
;
A
#
# COMPACT_ATOMS: atom_id res chain seq x y z
N ALA A 1 41.87 -3.06 -1.47
CA ALA A 1 40.41 -2.86 -1.38
C ALA A 1 39.89 -3.74 -0.26
N PRO A 2 38.88 -3.32 0.53
CA PRO A 2 38.22 -4.23 1.46
C PRO A 2 37.48 -5.31 0.67
N VAL A 3 37.60 -6.57 1.08
CA VAL A 3 36.79 -7.67 0.54
C VAL A 3 35.35 -7.43 1.00
N THR A 4 34.41 -7.46 0.06
CA THR A 4 32.99 -7.31 0.35
C THR A 4 32.43 -8.65 0.81
N ASP A 5 32.58 -8.93 2.12
CA ASP A 5 31.97 -10.10 2.76
C ASP A 5 30.44 -10.03 2.65
N VAL A 6 29.87 -10.90 1.81
CA VAL A 6 28.42 -11.02 1.64
C VAL A 6 27.90 -12.03 2.66
N GLN A 7 27.12 -11.58 3.63
CA GLN A 7 26.46 -12.46 4.59
C GLN A 7 25.19 -13.07 3.98
N PHE A 8 25.08 -14.39 4.04
CA PHE A 8 23.89 -15.16 3.65
C PHE A 8 23.48 -16.06 4.83
N GLY A 9 22.54 -15.57 5.65
CA GLY A 9 22.22 -16.19 6.93
C GLY A 9 23.46 -16.21 7.86
N PRO A 10 23.85 -17.38 8.42
CA PRO A 10 25.10 -17.51 9.18
C PRO A 10 26.35 -17.66 8.29
N MET A 11 26.18 -17.90 6.98
CA MET A 11 27.31 -18.12 6.05
C MET A 11 27.93 -16.77 5.65
N ARG A 12 29.26 -16.67 5.76
CA ARG A 12 30.04 -15.56 5.18
C ARG A 12 30.61 -16.00 3.84
N LEU A 13 30.25 -15.28 2.78
CA LEU A 13 30.75 -15.51 1.43
C LEU A 13 31.75 -14.40 1.11
N HIS A 14 32.99 -14.78 0.83
CA HIS A 14 34.00 -13.85 0.34
C HIS A 14 33.80 -13.72 -1.18
N GLN A 15 33.49 -12.52 -1.65
CA GLN A 15 33.33 -12.25 -3.07
C GLN A 15 34.68 -11.88 -3.68
N ASP A 16 35.13 -12.68 -4.65
CA ASP A 16 36.32 -12.37 -5.45
C ASP A 16 36.07 -11.15 -6.36
N GLN A 17 37.16 -10.58 -6.88
CA GLN A 17 37.12 -9.44 -7.80
C GLN A 17 36.33 -9.79 -9.07
N LEU A 18 35.18 -9.13 -9.26
CA LEU A 18 34.24 -9.37 -10.37
C LEU A 18 34.93 -9.38 -11.75
N GLN A 19 34.54 -10.34 -12.59
CA GLN A 19 35.04 -10.45 -13.95
C GLN A 19 33.95 -10.11 -14.98
N VAL A 20 34.30 -9.21 -15.90
CA VAL A 20 33.42 -8.69 -16.95
C VAL A 20 34.01 -9.00 -18.32
N LEU A 21 33.22 -9.63 -19.20
CA LEU A 21 33.57 -9.85 -20.60
C LEU A 21 32.83 -8.85 -21.49
N LEU A 22 33.58 -8.01 -22.20
CA LEU A 22 33.04 -7.09 -23.21
C LEU A 22 33.19 -7.72 -24.61
N VAL A 23 32.07 -7.92 -25.30
CA VAL A 23 32.03 -8.47 -26.66
C VAL A 23 31.57 -7.39 -27.64
N PHE A 24 32.55 -6.72 -28.26
CA PHE A 24 32.37 -5.61 -29.20
C PHE A 24 33.27 -5.83 -30.42
N ALA A 25 32.72 -5.68 -31.63
CA ALA A 25 33.48 -5.92 -32.87
C ALA A 25 34.57 -4.87 -33.11
N GLU A 26 34.27 -3.61 -32.81
CA GLU A 26 35.16 -2.45 -32.97
C GLU A 26 35.28 -1.67 -31.65
N GLU A 27 36.35 -0.89 -31.50
CA GLU A 27 36.49 0.04 -30.37
C GLU A 27 35.83 1.38 -30.70
N ASP A 28 34.91 1.80 -29.84
CA ASP A 28 34.03 2.95 -29.99
C ASP A 28 33.75 3.62 -28.63
N ASP A 29 32.93 4.68 -28.61
CA ASP A 29 32.62 5.39 -27.36
C ASP A 29 31.91 4.51 -26.33
N GLN A 30 31.09 3.54 -26.76
CA GLN A 30 30.28 2.69 -25.89
C GLN A 30 31.13 1.59 -25.22
N SER A 31 31.96 0.89 -26.00
CA SER A 31 32.94 -0.09 -25.49
C SER A 31 34.02 0.58 -24.63
N SER A 32 34.50 1.76 -25.03
CA SER A 32 35.40 2.59 -24.22
C SER A 32 34.74 3.05 -22.91
N GLY A 33 33.44 3.37 -22.95
CA GLY A 33 32.65 3.73 -21.77
C GLY A 33 32.55 2.59 -20.76
N PHE A 34 32.24 1.36 -21.22
CA PHE A 34 32.19 0.18 -20.35
C PHE A 34 33.58 -0.23 -19.85
N ARG A 35 34.62 -0.13 -20.67
CA ARG A 35 36.01 -0.40 -20.25
C ARG A 35 36.45 0.54 -19.14
N TRP A 36 36.29 1.85 -19.33
CA TRP A 36 36.57 2.86 -18.31
C TRP A 36 35.74 2.66 -17.03
N ALA A 37 34.48 2.23 -17.17
CA ALA A 37 33.62 1.92 -16.04
C ALA A 37 34.13 0.71 -15.24
N CYS A 38 34.61 -0.35 -15.91
CA CYS A 38 35.25 -1.49 -15.24
C CYS A 38 36.53 -1.07 -14.49
N ASP A 39 37.40 -0.30 -15.15
CA ASP A 39 38.65 0.19 -14.54
C ASP A 39 38.37 1.07 -13.30
N LYS A 40 37.33 1.92 -13.37
CA LYS A 40 36.89 2.78 -12.26
C LYS A 40 36.25 2.01 -11.10
N ALA A 41 35.47 0.97 -11.40
CA ALA A 41 34.87 0.09 -10.40
C ALA A 41 35.89 -0.92 -9.80
N GLY A 42 37.06 -1.08 -10.44
CA GLY A 42 38.07 -2.06 -10.05
C GLY A 42 37.71 -3.49 -10.46
N PHE A 43 36.92 -3.68 -11.52
CA PHE A 43 36.54 -4.99 -12.06
C PHE A 43 37.59 -5.51 -13.05
N ARG A 44 37.74 -6.83 -13.17
CA ARG A 44 38.62 -7.43 -14.19
C ARG A 44 37.90 -7.45 -15.54
N CYS A 45 38.35 -6.61 -16.46
CA CYS A 45 37.82 -6.57 -17.82
C CYS A 45 38.57 -7.55 -18.76
N ASN A 46 37.83 -8.37 -19.49
CA ASN A 46 38.30 -9.05 -20.70
C ASN A 46 37.53 -8.51 -21.92
N ILE A 47 38.16 -8.51 -23.09
CA ILE A 47 37.58 -7.97 -24.32
C ILE A 47 37.74 -9.02 -25.42
N ALA A 48 36.63 -9.39 -26.06
CA ALA A 48 36.60 -10.27 -27.22
C ALA A 48 36.00 -9.53 -28.42
N ARG A 49 36.63 -9.65 -29.59
CA ARG A 49 36.18 -8.96 -30.82
C ARG A 49 35.51 -9.89 -31.85
N THR A 50 35.48 -11.19 -31.59
CA THR A 50 34.79 -12.19 -32.42
C THR A 50 33.97 -13.16 -31.55
N PRO A 51 32.90 -13.77 -32.09
CA PRO A 51 32.12 -14.77 -31.36
C PRO A 51 32.96 -15.96 -30.88
N GLN A 52 33.91 -16.43 -31.70
CA GLN A 52 34.82 -17.52 -31.31
C GLN A 52 35.69 -17.11 -30.12
N SER A 53 36.31 -15.92 -30.17
CA SER A 53 37.13 -15.40 -29.08
C SER A 53 36.32 -15.16 -27.80
N ALA A 54 35.04 -14.79 -27.92
CA ALA A 54 34.14 -14.63 -26.78
C ALA A 54 33.82 -15.98 -26.11
N LEU A 55 33.51 -17.00 -26.91
CA LEU A 55 33.27 -18.36 -26.42
C LEU A 55 34.52 -18.99 -25.82
N GLU A 56 35.68 -18.87 -26.47
CA GLU A 56 36.97 -19.33 -25.95
C GLU A 56 37.30 -18.64 -24.62
N CYS A 57 37.14 -17.32 -24.53
CA CYS A 57 37.44 -16.59 -23.29
C CYS A 57 36.47 -16.96 -22.15
N PHE A 58 35.19 -17.20 -22.44
CA PHE A 58 34.18 -17.64 -21.47
C PHE A 58 34.39 -19.09 -20.98
N LEU A 59 35.00 -19.94 -21.80
CA LEU A 59 35.35 -21.31 -21.40
C LEU A 59 36.69 -21.38 -20.63
N ASP A 60 37.63 -20.48 -20.93
CA ASP A 60 38.92 -20.35 -20.23
C ASP A 60 38.77 -19.66 -18.85
N LYS A 61 37.83 -18.74 -18.69
CA LYS A 61 37.68 -17.88 -17.50
C LYS A 61 36.23 -17.73 -17.06
N HIS A 62 36.05 -17.67 -15.74
CA HIS A 62 34.74 -17.41 -15.15
C HIS A 62 34.38 -15.92 -15.23
N HIS A 63 33.33 -15.57 -15.97
CA HIS A 63 32.75 -14.22 -16.02
C HIS A 63 31.40 -14.13 -15.30
N ASP A 64 31.24 -13.10 -14.48
CA ASP A 64 29.99 -12.79 -13.77
C ASP A 64 29.04 -11.95 -14.63
N ILE A 65 29.61 -11.04 -15.43
CA ILE A 65 28.90 -10.15 -16.36
C ILE A 65 29.46 -10.34 -17.77
N ILE A 66 28.58 -10.49 -18.76
CA ILE A 66 28.93 -10.45 -20.18
C ILE A 66 28.11 -9.35 -20.85
N ILE A 67 28.78 -8.43 -21.54
CA ILE A 67 28.14 -7.36 -22.32
C ILE A 67 28.36 -7.66 -23.79
N ILE A 68 27.28 -7.85 -24.56
CA ILE A 68 27.33 -8.17 -25.98
C ILE A 68 26.72 -7.02 -26.80
N ASP A 69 27.45 -6.54 -27.79
CA ASP A 69 26.97 -5.54 -28.73
C ASP A 69 25.99 -6.14 -29.75
N HIS A 70 24.76 -5.61 -29.79
CA HIS A 70 23.73 -5.95 -30.76
C HIS A 70 23.37 -4.74 -31.66
N ARG A 71 24.01 -3.58 -31.49
CA ARG A 71 23.76 -2.39 -32.33
C ARG A 71 24.04 -2.64 -33.82
N HIS A 72 25.00 -3.52 -34.11
CA HIS A 72 25.51 -3.75 -35.45
C HIS A 72 25.55 -5.24 -35.81
N SER A 73 24.38 -5.83 -36.09
CA SER A 73 24.22 -7.24 -36.51
C SER A 73 24.99 -7.64 -37.79
N ARG A 74 25.65 -6.70 -38.46
CA ARG A 74 26.55 -6.94 -39.60
C ARG A 74 27.90 -7.57 -39.22
N TYR A 75 28.37 -7.37 -37.98
CA TYR A 75 29.67 -7.91 -37.55
C TYR A 75 29.55 -9.32 -36.98
N PHE A 76 28.53 -9.56 -36.15
CA PHE A 76 28.15 -10.89 -35.69
C PHE A 76 26.70 -10.91 -35.17
N ASP A 77 26.11 -12.11 -35.13
CA ASP A 77 24.80 -12.33 -34.51
C ASP A 77 24.96 -12.48 -32.98
N ALA A 78 24.58 -11.43 -32.25
CA ALA A 78 24.61 -11.40 -30.80
C ALA A 78 23.60 -12.37 -30.15
N GLU A 79 22.47 -12.68 -30.79
CA GLU A 79 21.51 -13.65 -30.25
C GLU A 79 22.05 -15.08 -30.40
N ALA A 80 22.62 -15.43 -31.55
CA ALA A 80 23.26 -16.73 -31.75
C ALA A 80 24.44 -16.94 -30.78
N LEU A 81 25.24 -15.89 -30.52
CA LEU A 81 26.29 -15.94 -29.50
C LEU A 81 25.72 -16.13 -28.08
N CYS A 82 24.68 -15.38 -27.72
CA CYS A 82 24.04 -15.51 -26.40
C CYS A 82 23.46 -16.92 -26.17
N ARG A 83 22.75 -17.48 -27.17
CA ARG A 83 22.29 -18.88 -27.16
C ARG A 83 23.45 -19.84 -27.00
N SER A 84 24.55 -19.64 -27.73
CA SER A 84 25.75 -20.51 -27.65
C SER A 84 26.36 -20.49 -26.24
N ILE A 85 26.51 -19.32 -25.61
CA ILE A 85 26.97 -19.19 -24.23
C ILE A 85 26.00 -19.91 -23.27
N ARG A 86 24.69 -19.72 -23.45
CA ARG A 86 23.64 -20.35 -22.62
C ARG A 86 23.55 -21.87 -22.73
N THR A 87 24.04 -22.49 -23.81
CA THR A 87 24.16 -23.97 -23.87
C THR A 87 25.23 -24.55 -22.93
N THR A 88 26.12 -23.72 -22.39
CA THR A 88 27.18 -24.16 -21.47
C THR A 88 26.70 -24.09 -20.02
N LYS A 89 26.89 -25.17 -19.24
CA LYS A 89 26.47 -25.24 -17.82
C LYS A 89 27.03 -24.12 -16.93
N ALA A 90 28.21 -23.59 -17.24
CA ALA A 90 28.81 -22.48 -16.52
C ALA A 90 27.98 -21.17 -16.59
N SER A 91 27.10 -21.04 -17.58
CA SER A 91 26.35 -19.81 -17.86
C SER A 91 25.09 -19.62 -17.00
N GLU A 92 24.63 -20.63 -16.25
CA GLU A 92 23.36 -20.60 -15.52
C GLU A 92 23.26 -19.42 -14.54
N ASN A 93 24.40 -19.00 -13.97
CA ASN A 93 24.49 -17.93 -12.97
C ASN A 93 25.25 -16.69 -13.47
N THR A 94 25.39 -16.53 -14.79
CA THR A 94 26.05 -15.38 -15.45
C THR A 94 25.02 -14.37 -15.95
N VAL A 95 25.26 -13.08 -15.71
CA VAL A 95 24.41 -11.97 -16.17
C VAL A 95 24.85 -11.57 -17.58
N ILE A 96 23.95 -11.66 -18.58
CA ILE A 96 24.27 -11.30 -19.97
C ILE A 96 23.43 -10.10 -20.41
N ILE A 97 24.09 -9.04 -20.87
CA ILE A 97 23.47 -7.75 -21.24
C ILE A 97 23.57 -7.54 -22.75
N CYS A 98 22.45 -7.17 -23.36
CA CYS A 98 22.37 -6.80 -24.77
C CYS A 98 22.45 -5.28 -24.91
N VAL A 99 23.48 -4.77 -25.61
CA VAL A 99 23.58 -3.34 -25.95
C VAL A 99 22.86 -3.10 -27.28
N VAL A 100 21.83 -2.26 -27.26
CA VAL A 100 20.97 -1.97 -28.43
C VAL A 100 21.06 -0.50 -28.86
N GLN A 101 20.80 -0.24 -30.13
CA GLN A 101 20.89 1.10 -30.70
C GLN A 101 19.73 1.98 -30.21
N ARG A 102 20.00 3.28 -30.00
CA ARG A 102 18.97 4.25 -29.65
C ARG A 102 18.19 4.72 -30.89
N HIS A 103 17.02 4.14 -31.15
CA HIS A 103 16.13 4.60 -32.21
C HIS A 103 15.32 5.84 -31.76
N THR A 104 15.20 6.84 -32.63
CA THR A 104 14.51 8.12 -32.32
C THR A 104 13.07 8.22 -32.82
N ASP A 105 12.64 7.38 -33.78
CA ASP A 105 11.42 7.60 -34.57
C ASP A 105 10.59 6.33 -34.92
N ARG A 106 10.71 5.25 -34.13
CA ARG A 106 9.84 4.07 -34.26
C ARG A 106 9.42 3.52 -32.91
N GLU A 107 8.28 2.82 -32.90
CA GLU A 107 7.75 2.07 -31.76
C GLU A 107 8.85 1.19 -31.13
N GLU A 108 8.86 1.09 -29.80
CA GLU A 108 9.88 0.30 -29.10
C GLU A 108 9.80 -1.17 -29.52
N SER A 109 10.93 -1.71 -30.00
CA SER A 109 11.04 -3.11 -30.34
C SER A 109 10.82 -3.99 -29.11
N SER A 110 9.97 -5.01 -29.26
CA SER A 110 9.71 -6.00 -28.20
C SER A 110 11.02 -6.60 -27.69
N ILE A 111 11.13 -6.70 -26.36
CA ILE A 111 12.29 -7.32 -25.69
C ILE A 111 12.22 -8.85 -25.68
N LEU A 112 11.09 -9.44 -26.09
CA LEU A 112 10.84 -10.89 -26.03
C LEU A 112 11.86 -11.73 -26.84
N PRO A 113 12.33 -11.32 -28.05
CA PRO A 113 13.38 -12.05 -28.77
C PRO A 113 14.72 -12.07 -28.02
N LEU A 114 15.08 -10.97 -27.34
CA LEU A 114 16.31 -10.91 -26.55
C LEU A 114 16.23 -11.82 -25.32
N ILE A 115 15.10 -11.84 -24.64
CA ILE A 115 14.86 -12.75 -23.50
C ILE A 115 14.88 -14.21 -23.98
N SER A 116 14.25 -14.53 -25.13
CA SER A 116 14.26 -15.90 -25.68
C SER A 116 15.64 -16.34 -26.21
N ALA A 117 16.51 -15.40 -26.57
CA ALA A 117 17.92 -15.66 -26.85
C ALA A 117 18.77 -15.89 -25.58
N GLY A 118 18.24 -15.55 -24.40
CA GLY A 118 18.89 -15.75 -23.10
C GLY A 118 19.54 -14.52 -22.47
N PHE A 119 19.25 -13.31 -22.97
CA PHE A 119 19.72 -12.07 -22.36
C PHE A 119 18.98 -11.76 -21.05
N THR A 120 19.72 -11.31 -20.04
CA THR A 120 19.21 -10.95 -18.71
C THR A 120 18.69 -9.50 -18.67
N ARG A 121 19.28 -8.58 -19.44
CA ARG A 121 18.88 -7.15 -19.49
C ARG A 121 19.20 -6.51 -20.84
N ARG A 122 18.38 -5.53 -21.26
CA ARG A 122 18.63 -4.63 -22.39
C ARG A 122 19.26 -3.33 -21.89
N TYR A 123 20.39 -2.93 -22.46
CA TYR A 123 21.00 -1.61 -22.26
C TYR A 123 20.88 -0.80 -23.54
N VAL A 124 20.32 0.41 -23.48
CA VAL A 124 20.22 1.31 -24.64
C VAL A 124 21.47 2.17 -24.72
N GLU A 125 22.06 2.25 -25.91
CA GLU A 125 23.24 3.04 -26.22
C GLU A 125 23.23 4.46 -25.63
N ASN A 126 24.33 4.83 -24.96
CA ASN A 126 24.47 6.09 -24.25
C ASN A 126 25.93 6.57 -24.27
N SER A 127 26.16 7.76 -24.83
CA SER A 127 27.48 8.40 -24.94
C SER A 127 28.10 8.83 -23.61
N SER A 128 27.35 8.78 -22.50
CA SER A 128 27.87 9.09 -21.17
C SER A 128 28.61 7.91 -20.53
N ARG A 129 29.93 8.08 -20.31
CA ARG A 129 30.76 7.13 -19.54
C ARG A 129 30.22 6.88 -18.12
N MET A 130 29.57 7.89 -17.52
CA MET A 130 28.93 7.75 -16.21
C MET A 130 27.67 6.89 -16.25
N ALA A 131 26.94 6.83 -17.37
CA ALA A 131 25.81 5.93 -17.52
C ALA A 131 26.27 4.45 -17.54
N CYS A 132 27.39 4.18 -18.22
CA CYS A 132 28.02 2.85 -18.24
C CYS A 132 28.46 2.41 -16.83
N TYR A 133 29.04 3.34 -16.05
CA TYR A 133 29.44 3.10 -14.65
C TYR A 133 28.23 2.85 -13.75
N ASN A 134 27.20 3.68 -13.82
CA ASN A 134 25.99 3.51 -13.01
C ASN A 134 25.29 2.18 -13.29
N GLU A 135 25.23 1.75 -14.56
CA GLU A 135 24.67 0.45 -14.94
C GLU A 135 25.48 -0.71 -14.33
N LEU A 136 26.82 -0.71 -14.46
CA LEU A 136 27.68 -1.75 -13.89
C LEU A 136 27.53 -1.88 -12.37
N ILE A 137 27.43 -0.76 -11.64
CA ILE A 137 27.21 -0.78 -10.18
C ILE A 137 25.80 -1.28 -9.84
N GLN A 138 24.76 -0.90 -10.60
CA GLN A 138 23.41 -1.47 -10.40
C GLN A 138 23.37 -2.98 -10.63
N LEU A 139 24.14 -3.49 -11.59
CA LEU A 139 24.22 -4.92 -11.90
C LEU A 139 24.96 -5.69 -10.79
N GLU A 140 26.06 -5.14 -10.26
CA GLU A 140 26.79 -5.68 -9.11
C GLU A 140 25.87 -5.88 -7.90
N PHE A 141 25.25 -4.79 -7.41
CA PHE A 141 24.43 -4.81 -6.20
C PHE A 141 23.05 -5.47 -6.38
N GLY A 142 22.55 -5.53 -7.61
CA GLY A 142 21.29 -6.18 -7.95
C GLY A 142 21.46 -7.63 -8.38
N GLN A 143 21.67 -7.84 -9.67
CA GLN A 143 21.57 -9.16 -10.31
C GLN A 143 22.74 -10.08 -9.97
N VAL A 144 23.97 -9.56 -9.93
CA VAL A 144 25.16 -10.38 -9.66
C VAL A 144 25.18 -10.85 -8.20
N GLN A 145 24.88 -9.98 -7.22
CA GLN A 145 24.79 -10.39 -5.83
C GLN A 145 23.66 -11.41 -5.58
N ALA A 146 22.53 -11.30 -6.29
CA ALA A 146 21.47 -12.31 -6.23
C ALA A 146 21.94 -13.67 -6.79
N GLN A 147 22.60 -13.69 -7.95
CA GLN A 147 23.19 -14.90 -8.52
C GLN A 147 24.28 -15.51 -7.62
N PHE A 148 25.12 -14.69 -6.99
CA PHE A 148 26.13 -15.15 -6.04
C PHE A 148 25.52 -15.86 -4.83
N LYS A 149 24.42 -15.34 -4.28
CA LYS A 149 23.65 -16.00 -3.22
C LYS A 149 23.01 -17.30 -3.69
N LEU A 150 22.48 -17.36 -4.92
CA LEU A 150 21.95 -18.59 -5.52
C LEU A 150 23.03 -19.67 -5.73
N ARG A 151 24.23 -19.30 -6.21
CA ARG A 151 25.38 -20.22 -6.29
C ARG A 151 25.72 -20.82 -4.92
N ALA A 152 25.67 -20.02 -3.85
CA ALA A 152 25.92 -20.50 -2.49
C ALA A 152 24.85 -21.48 -1.97
N CYS A 153 23.58 -21.36 -2.41
CA CYS A 153 22.53 -22.32 -2.08
C CYS A 153 22.85 -23.75 -2.53
N ASN A 154 23.58 -23.95 -3.64
CA ASN A 154 23.97 -25.29 -4.10
C ASN A 154 24.84 -26.04 -3.08
N SER A 155 25.68 -25.33 -2.33
CA SER A 155 26.46 -25.91 -1.22
C SER A 155 25.56 -26.35 -0.06
N LEU A 156 24.51 -25.59 0.24
CA LEU A 156 23.52 -25.94 1.28
C LEU A 156 22.65 -27.12 0.85
N PHE A 157 22.17 -27.15 -0.40
CA PHE A 157 21.44 -28.29 -0.95
C PHE A 157 22.30 -29.57 -0.95
N THR A 158 23.58 -29.46 -1.32
CA THR A 158 24.52 -30.60 -1.23
C THR A 158 24.65 -31.12 0.21
N ALA A 159 24.70 -30.24 1.20
CA ALA A 159 24.75 -30.64 2.61
C ALA A 159 23.45 -31.32 3.09
N LEU A 160 22.27 -30.81 2.67
CA LEU A 160 20.96 -31.40 2.98
C LEU A 160 20.79 -32.79 2.35
N GLU A 161 21.19 -32.92 1.08
CA GLU A 161 21.07 -34.16 0.30
C GLU A 161 22.02 -35.26 0.78
N LYS A 162 23.20 -34.89 1.31
CA LYS A 162 24.16 -35.85 1.89
C LYS A 162 24.00 -36.05 3.41
N SER A 163 23.01 -35.43 4.05
CA SER A 163 22.72 -35.63 5.47
C SER A 163 22.33 -37.10 5.76
N GLN A 164 22.66 -37.58 6.96
CA GLN A 164 22.24 -38.89 7.45
C GLN A 164 20.85 -38.86 8.09
N GLU A 165 20.37 -37.68 8.48
CA GLU A 165 19.05 -37.49 9.08
C GLU A 165 18.00 -37.33 7.97
N ALA A 166 16.79 -37.85 8.21
CA ALA A 166 15.69 -37.71 7.28
C ALA A 166 15.14 -36.27 7.37
N ILE A 167 15.24 -35.52 6.28
CA ILE A 167 14.81 -34.12 6.21
C ILE A 167 13.68 -34.01 5.20
N GLU A 168 12.57 -33.39 5.61
CA GLU A 168 11.47 -32.97 4.75
C GLU A 168 11.29 -31.45 4.85
N ILE A 169 10.84 -30.82 3.77
CA ILE A 169 10.40 -29.43 3.73
C ILE A 169 8.99 -29.40 3.15
N THR A 170 8.05 -28.82 3.90
CA THR A 170 6.66 -28.65 3.48
C THR A 170 6.28 -27.18 3.33
N SER A 171 5.24 -26.90 2.55
CA SER A 171 4.65 -25.56 2.40
C SER A 171 3.90 -25.12 3.66
N GLU A 172 3.43 -23.87 3.66
CA GLU A 172 2.45 -23.32 4.62
C GLU A 172 1.20 -24.22 4.76
N ASP A 173 0.77 -24.85 3.66
CA ASP A 173 -0.36 -25.79 3.54
C ASP A 173 0.01 -27.28 3.78
N HIS A 174 1.18 -27.55 4.38
CA HIS A 174 1.68 -28.91 4.68
C HIS A 174 1.90 -29.84 3.46
N VAL A 175 1.99 -29.29 2.25
CA VAL A 175 2.34 -30.03 1.03
C VAL A 175 3.85 -30.27 0.97
N ILE A 176 4.28 -31.50 0.72
CA ILE A 176 5.72 -31.86 0.65
C ILE A 176 6.35 -31.23 -0.61
N GLN A 177 7.33 -30.36 -0.39
CA GLN A 177 8.08 -29.66 -1.44
C GLN A 177 9.48 -30.26 -1.68
N TYR A 178 10.10 -30.83 -0.64
CA TYR A 178 11.40 -31.49 -0.72
C TYR A 178 11.53 -32.60 0.32
N VAL A 179 12.18 -33.70 -0.05
CA VAL A 179 12.67 -34.74 0.86
C VAL A 179 14.08 -35.14 0.46
N ASN A 180 14.93 -35.48 1.43
CA ASN A 180 16.29 -35.94 1.14
C ASN A 180 16.39 -37.49 1.00
N PRO A 181 17.47 -38.03 0.41
CA PRO A 181 17.66 -39.49 0.25
C PRO A 181 17.76 -40.29 1.57
N ALA A 182 17.90 -39.63 2.72
CA ALA A 182 17.79 -40.29 4.02
C ALA A 182 16.31 -40.53 4.40
N PHE A 183 15.41 -39.60 4.09
CA PHE A 183 13.97 -39.75 4.25
C PHE A 183 13.42 -40.90 3.39
N GLU A 184 13.81 -40.98 2.11
CA GLU A 184 13.42 -42.09 1.22
C GLU A 184 13.81 -43.46 1.80
N ARG A 185 15.06 -43.59 2.28
CA ARG A 185 15.55 -44.82 2.92
C ARG A 185 14.86 -45.14 4.24
N MET A 186 14.44 -44.13 4.99
CA MET A 186 13.77 -44.30 6.28
C MET A 186 12.30 -44.72 6.13
N MET A 187 11.56 -44.08 5.22
CA MET A 187 10.11 -44.28 5.05
C MET A 187 9.75 -45.28 3.94
N GLY A 188 10.65 -45.53 2.99
CA GLY A 188 10.48 -46.49 1.88
C GLY A 188 9.72 -45.96 0.66
N TYR A 189 9.49 -44.65 0.58
CA TYR A 189 8.87 -43.97 -0.56
C TYR A 189 9.93 -43.35 -1.47
N GLN A 190 9.61 -43.18 -2.77
CA GLN A 190 10.45 -42.42 -3.70
C GLN A 190 10.01 -40.95 -3.74
N ILE A 191 10.95 -40.03 -3.97
CA ILE A 191 10.73 -38.58 -4.00
C ILE A 191 9.58 -38.16 -4.93
N GLY A 192 9.48 -38.76 -6.13
CA GLY A 192 8.40 -38.49 -7.09
C GLY A 192 7.02 -39.05 -6.71
N GLU A 193 6.91 -39.85 -5.64
CA GLU A 193 5.64 -40.30 -5.08
C GLU A 193 5.14 -39.42 -3.92
N LEU A 194 6.00 -38.52 -3.43
CA LEU A 194 5.81 -37.68 -2.23
C LEU A 194 5.67 -36.19 -2.56
N ILE A 195 6.40 -35.68 -3.55
CA ILE A 195 6.28 -34.29 -4.01
C ILE A 195 4.81 -33.99 -4.39
N GLU A 196 4.35 -32.79 -4.04
CA GLU A 196 2.98 -32.30 -4.28
C GLU A 196 1.87 -33.05 -3.51
N LYS A 197 2.21 -33.94 -2.58
CA LYS A 197 1.23 -34.56 -1.68
C LYS A 197 1.16 -33.90 -0.31
N GLU A 198 -0.03 -33.94 0.27
CA GLU A 198 -0.30 -33.51 1.63
C GLU A 198 0.18 -34.57 2.63
N LEU A 199 0.83 -34.14 3.72
CA LEU A 199 1.44 -35.02 4.72
C LEU A 199 0.42 -35.97 5.42
N THR A 200 -0.87 -35.66 5.32
CA THR A 200 -2.03 -36.40 5.86
C THR A 200 -2.24 -37.80 5.25
N GLU A 201 -1.64 -38.13 4.10
CA GLU A 201 -1.71 -39.50 3.54
C GLU A 201 -0.75 -40.50 4.24
N VAL A 202 0.19 -40.05 5.08
CA VAL A 202 1.11 -40.94 5.81
C VAL A 202 0.46 -41.38 7.14
N PRO A 203 0.11 -42.66 7.37
CA PRO A 203 -0.71 -43.02 8.52
C PRO A 203 0.06 -42.95 9.85
N ILE A 204 -0.12 -41.85 10.59
CA ILE A 204 0.32 -41.72 11.99
C ILE A 204 -0.68 -42.47 12.87
N ASN A 205 -0.25 -43.58 13.48
CA ASN A 205 -1.20 -44.51 14.11
C ASN A 205 -1.52 -44.14 15.57
N GLU A 206 -2.81 -43.90 15.83
CA GLU A 206 -3.50 -43.79 17.12
C GLU A 206 -2.74 -43.26 18.36
N LYS A 207 -2.86 -41.94 18.61
CA LYS A 207 -3.75 -41.38 19.66
C LYS A 207 -3.64 -39.86 19.75
N LYS A 208 -4.79 -39.22 20.00
CA LYS A 208 -5.03 -37.78 20.25
C LYS A 208 -4.99 -36.85 19.02
N ALA A 209 -6.16 -36.27 18.72
CA ALA A 209 -6.24 -34.99 18.03
C ALA A 209 -5.38 -33.93 18.76
N ASP A 210 -5.39 -33.92 20.11
CA ASP A 210 -4.58 -33.03 20.94
C ASP A 210 -3.08 -33.01 20.59
N PHE A 211 -2.52 -34.09 20.01
CA PHE A 211 -1.10 -34.14 19.64
C PHE A 211 -0.81 -33.34 18.36
N LEU A 212 -1.63 -33.52 17.33
CA LEU A 212 -1.57 -32.70 16.12
C LEU A 212 -1.96 -31.24 16.42
N ASP A 213 -2.93 -31.02 17.32
CA ASP A 213 -3.30 -29.68 17.78
C ASP A 213 -2.16 -29.02 18.58
N THR A 214 -1.39 -29.78 19.37
CA THR A 214 -0.20 -29.26 20.07
C THR A 214 0.90 -28.87 19.07
N ILE A 215 1.16 -29.71 18.07
CA ILE A 215 2.10 -29.42 16.98
C ILE A 215 1.66 -28.15 16.24
N ASN A 216 0.41 -28.12 15.76
CA ASN A 216 -0.17 -26.99 15.03
C ASN A 216 -0.21 -25.70 15.88
N SER A 217 -0.44 -25.80 17.19
CA SER A 217 -0.42 -24.65 18.10
C SER A 217 0.99 -24.10 18.33
N CYS A 218 1.99 -24.95 18.57
CA CYS A 218 3.39 -24.53 18.66
C CYS A 218 3.87 -23.89 17.35
N ILE A 219 3.52 -24.52 16.23
CA ILE A 219 3.88 -24.08 14.88
C ILE A 219 3.21 -22.74 14.52
N LYS A 220 1.91 -22.56 14.77
CA LYS A 220 1.20 -21.28 14.55
C LYS A 220 1.76 -20.11 15.36
N ILE A 221 2.42 -20.38 16.49
CA ILE A 221 3.08 -19.37 17.35
C ILE A 221 4.55 -19.14 16.90
N GLY A 222 5.03 -19.83 15.86
CA GLY A 222 6.39 -19.69 15.34
C GLY A 222 7.47 -20.30 16.24
N LYS A 223 7.11 -21.23 17.12
CA LYS A 223 8.06 -21.92 18.00
C LYS A 223 8.48 -23.27 17.42
N GLU A 224 9.73 -23.66 17.68
CA GLU A 224 10.18 -25.01 17.36
C GLU A 224 9.42 -26.05 18.19
N TRP A 225 9.09 -27.17 17.56
CA TRP A 225 8.50 -28.33 18.22
C TRP A 225 9.44 -29.52 18.14
N GLN A 226 9.54 -30.29 19.22
CA GLN A 226 10.32 -31.52 19.26
C GLN A 226 9.56 -32.61 20.03
N GLY A 227 9.49 -33.81 19.46
CA GLY A 227 8.80 -34.92 20.11
C GLY A 227 9.00 -36.26 19.39
N MET A 228 8.63 -37.33 20.06
CA MET A 228 8.66 -38.68 19.49
C MET A 228 7.25 -39.10 19.04
N TYR A 229 7.12 -39.64 17.84
CA TYR A 229 5.89 -40.27 17.37
C TYR A 229 6.16 -41.49 16.49
N TYR A 230 5.11 -42.28 16.24
CA TYR A 230 5.17 -43.45 15.38
C TYR A 230 4.69 -43.11 13.97
N ALA A 231 5.54 -43.32 12.97
CA ALA A 231 5.19 -43.19 11.56
C ALA A 231 5.12 -44.55 10.88
N LYS A 232 4.25 -44.69 9.89
CA LYS A 232 4.10 -45.93 9.12
C LYS A 232 4.86 -45.84 7.80
N LYS A 233 5.76 -46.80 7.58
CA LYS A 233 6.50 -46.98 6.31
C LYS A 233 5.58 -47.44 5.18
N LYS A 234 6.04 -47.28 3.94
CA LYS A 234 5.36 -47.77 2.73
C LYS A 234 5.07 -49.28 2.75
N ASN A 235 5.91 -50.08 3.42
CA ASN A 235 5.71 -51.52 3.57
C ASN A 235 4.69 -51.90 4.67
N GLY A 236 4.16 -50.93 5.42
CA GLY A 236 3.17 -51.13 6.48
C GLY A 236 3.73 -51.14 7.91
N ASP A 237 5.06 -51.21 8.09
CA ASP A 237 5.69 -51.24 9.41
C ASP A 237 5.61 -49.89 10.12
N SER A 238 5.29 -49.90 11.42
CA SER A 238 5.39 -48.71 12.28
C SER A 238 6.81 -48.55 12.82
N ILE A 239 7.42 -47.39 12.61
CA ILE A 239 8.71 -47.00 13.19
C ILE A 239 8.54 -45.87 14.20
N GLN A 240 9.30 -45.92 15.29
CA GLN A 240 9.40 -44.81 16.23
C GLN A 240 10.48 -43.84 15.75
N GLN A 241 10.13 -42.56 15.62
CA GLN A 241 11.04 -41.50 15.24
C GLN A 241 10.98 -40.33 16.21
N ASN A 242 12.15 -39.73 16.47
CA ASN A 242 12.30 -38.45 17.15
C ASN A 242 12.37 -37.36 16.09
N VAL A 243 11.42 -36.43 16.12
CA VAL A 243 11.22 -35.42 15.08
C VAL A 243 11.31 -34.03 15.69
N LYS A 244 12.06 -33.14 15.02
CA LYS A 244 12.11 -31.71 15.31
C LYS A 244 11.53 -30.95 14.12
N ILE A 245 10.48 -30.15 14.34
CA ILE A 245 9.81 -29.34 13.32
C ILE A 245 10.15 -27.87 13.56
N LEU A 246 10.66 -27.22 12.52
CA LEU A 246 11.15 -25.84 12.54
C LEU A 246 10.33 -24.97 11.57
N PRO A 247 9.61 -23.94 12.05
CA PRO A 247 8.95 -22.98 11.18
C PRO A 247 9.97 -22.02 10.55
N VAL A 248 10.00 -21.96 9.22
CA VAL A 248 10.84 -21.03 8.45
C VAL A 248 10.05 -19.75 8.17
N ILE A 249 10.39 -18.70 8.91
CA ILE A 249 9.79 -17.37 8.76
C ILE A 249 10.32 -16.73 7.47
N GLY A 250 9.40 -16.45 6.54
CA GLY A 250 9.69 -15.75 5.29
C GLY A 250 9.65 -14.22 5.45
N GLN A 251 9.62 -13.52 4.32
CA GLN A 251 9.49 -12.06 4.31
C GLN A 251 8.27 -11.59 5.12
N GLY A 252 8.43 -10.51 5.90
CA GLY A 252 7.37 -9.91 6.72
C GLY A 252 6.75 -10.85 7.77
N GLY A 253 7.54 -11.70 8.42
CA GLY A 253 7.16 -12.35 9.68
C GLY A 253 6.21 -13.56 9.59
N LYS A 254 5.61 -13.85 8.43
CA LYS A 254 4.78 -15.05 8.22
C LYS A 254 5.64 -16.29 7.97
N ILE A 255 5.24 -17.44 8.50
CA ILE A 255 5.90 -18.73 8.24
C ILE A 255 5.56 -19.16 6.81
N ARG A 256 6.54 -19.61 6.03
CA ARG A 256 6.34 -20.02 4.63
C ARG A 256 6.62 -21.49 4.35
N HIS A 257 7.49 -22.09 5.16
CA HIS A 257 7.83 -23.51 5.05
C HIS A 257 8.00 -24.10 6.44
N TYR A 258 7.79 -25.41 6.57
CA TYR A 258 8.19 -26.16 7.76
C TYR A 258 9.30 -27.12 7.38
N VAL A 259 10.38 -27.14 8.17
CA VAL A 259 11.48 -28.08 8.01
C VAL A 259 11.38 -29.10 9.14
N SER A 260 11.05 -30.36 8.82
CA SER A 260 11.09 -31.44 9.81
C SER A 260 12.37 -32.25 9.65
N ILE A 261 13.06 -32.46 10.77
CA ILE A 261 14.26 -33.29 10.86
C ILE A 261 13.91 -34.49 11.72
N SER A 262 13.99 -35.68 11.14
CA SER A 262 13.56 -36.95 11.73
C SER A 262 14.75 -37.89 11.90
N ARG A 263 14.86 -38.49 13.09
CA ARG A 263 15.87 -39.50 13.43
C ARG A 263 15.20 -40.75 13.98
N LEU A 264 15.58 -41.92 13.46
CA LEU A 264 15.05 -43.21 13.89
C LEU A 264 15.52 -43.58 15.30
N CYS A 265 14.61 -44.06 16.15
CA CYS A 265 14.95 -44.63 17.45
C CYS A 265 15.21 -46.14 17.31
N ASN A 266 16.46 -46.57 17.48
CA ASN A 266 16.80 -47.99 17.56
C ASN A 266 16.74 -48.48 19.01
N ASP A 267 16.00 -49.57 19.25
CA ASP A 267 15.72 -50.12 20.59
C ASP A 267 16.90 -50.91 21.22
N ASN A 268 18.11 -50.73 20.69
CA ASN A 268 19.35 -51.35 21.16
C ASN A 268 20.34 -50.27 21.61
N ASN A 269 20.15 -49.79 22.84
CA ASN A 269 21.22 -49.66 23.84
C ASN A 269 20.62 -49.36 25.22
N LYS A 270 20.40 -50.41 26.02
CA LYS A 270 20.39 -50.23 27.48
C LYS A 270 21.81 -49.94 27.94
N VAL A 271 21.92 -49.04 28.92
CA VAL A 271 23.16 -48.62 29.60
C VAL A 271 24.04 -47.66 28.79
N GLU A 272 23.77 -46.36 28.96
CA GLU A 272 24.75 -45.52 29.64
C GLU A 272 24.03 -44.54 30.58
N LYS A 273 24.36 -44.60 31.87
CA LYS A 273 23.71 -43.82 32.92
C LYS A 273 24.78 -43.26 33.86
N THR A 274 25.31 -42.10 33.50
CA THR A 274 26.17 -41.25 34.35
C THR A 274 25.88 -39.81 33.92
N CYS A 275 25.12 -39.00 34.66
CA CYS A 275 25.43 -38.36 35.95
C CYS A 275 26.50 -37.24 35.88
N GLU A 276 25.97 -36.01 35.96
CA GLU A 276 26.40 -34.95 36.87
C GLU A 276 27.60 -34.04 36.57
N CYS A 277 27.60 -32.92 37.32
CA CYS A 277 28.49 -31.75 37.31
C CYS A 277 28.29 -30.75 36.14
N ILE A 278 28.24 -29.43 36.37
CA ILE A 278 28.62 -28.64 37.56
C ILE A 278 27.50 -27.67 37.98
N GLN A 279 27.15 -27.68 39.28
CA GLN A 279 26.64 -26.49 39.98
C GLN A 279 27.80 -25.83 40.75
N ALA A 280 27.64 -24.53 40.99
CA ALA A 280 28.44 -23.68 41.88
C ALA A 280 29.85 -23.25 41.41
N GLU A 281 30.02 -21.93 41.28
CA GLU A 281 30.72 -21.23 42.37
C GLU A 281 29.75 -20.27 43.06
N SER A 282 29.98 -20.06 44.35
CA SER A 282 29.11 -19.31 45.27
C SER A 282 29.93 -18.34 46.11
N GLN A 283 29.42 -17.11 46.26
CA GLN A 283 29.66 -16.26 47.42
C GLN A 283 28.28 -15.64 47.76
N THR A 284 27.60 -15.92 48.89
CA THR A 284 27.87 -15.46 50.27
C THR A 284 28.18 -13.95 50.30
N ASP A 285 27.41 -13.08 50.97
CA ASP A 285 26.81 -13.25 52.30
C ASP A 285 25.42 -12.61 52.54
N THR A 286 24.55 -13.40 53.17
CA THR A 286 23.79 -13.19 54.42
C THR A 286 23.52 -11.77 55.03
N GLN A 287 22.29 -11.62 55.58
CA GLN A 287 21.85 -10.67 56.66
C GLN A 287 21.57 -9.19 56.28
N THR A 288 20.61 -8.43 56.86
CA THR A 288 19.50 -8.73 57.80
C THR A 288 18.41 -7.62 57.81
N CYS A 289 17.15 -8.03 58.03
CA CYS A 289 16.09 -7.42 58.85
C CYS A 289 16.15 -5.93 59.29
N ARG A 290 15.07 -5.14 59.05
CA ARG A 290 14.08 -4.64 60.07
C ARG A 290 13.35 -3.32 59.68
N HIS A 291 12.02 -3.32 59.92
CA HIS A 291 11.18 -2.20 60.44
C HIS A 291 11.15 -0.83 59.68
N LYS A 292 10.12 0.03 59.79
CA LYS A 292 8.81 0.01 60.50
C LYS A 292 7.84 0.99 59.81
N ASP A 293 6.56 0.91 60.15
CA ASP A 293 5.55 1.95 59.88
C ASP A 293 5.98 3.37 60.29
N MET A 294 5.36 4.38 59.65
CA MET A 294 4.56 5.38 60.37
C MET A 294 3.62 6.19 59.45
N ARG A 295 2.34 6.26 59.83
CA ARG A 295 1.29 7.14 59.27
C ARG A 295 1.48 8.63 59.67
N LYS A 296 1.09 9.54 58.77
CA LYS A 296 0.27 10.78 58.94
C LYS A 296 0.37 11.62 57.65
N GLY A 297 -0.63 12.32 57.12
CA GLY A 297 -2.02 12.55 57.53
C GLY A 297 -2.33 14.03 57.75
N SER A 298 -3.19 14.65 56.91
CA SER A 298 -3.92 15.94 57.04
C SER A 298 -4.34 16.39 55.61
N LEU A 299 -5.61 16.43 55.18
CA LEU A 299 -6.78 17.28 55.53
C LEU A 299 -6.90 18.59 54.72
N ASP A 300 -8.12 18.74 54.19
CA ASP A 300 -8.75 19.78 53.35
C ASP A 300 -8.46 21.28 53.61
N VAL A 301 -8.83 22.14 52.65
CA VAL A 301 -9.87 23.19 52.83
C VAL A 301 -10.38 23.77 51.47
N ARG A 302 -11.66 24.18 51.44
CA ARG A 302 -12.40 24.76 50.29
C ARG A 302 -12.28 26.30 50.15
N SER A 303 -12.50 26.81 48.94
CA SER A 303 -13.34 27.99 48.60
C SER A 303 -13.41 28.15 47.05
N THR A 304 -14.55 28.35 46.32
CA THR A 304 -15.57 29.44 46.29
C THR A 304 -14.92 30.83 46.14
N THR A 305 -15.22 31.76 45.22
CA THR A 305 -16.30 32.04 44.22
C THR A 305 -15.83 33.25 43.35
N SER A 306 -16.41 33.75 42.25
CA SER A 306 -17.66 33.50 41.47
C SER A 306 -17.60 34.17 40.07
N ARG A 307 -18.69 34.09 39.28
CA ARG A 307 -19.01 34.77 38.00
C ARG A 307 -18.49 36.22 37.78
N GLY A 308 -18.12 36.51 36.53
CA GLY A 308 -18.11 37.85 35.90
C GLY A 308 -18.21 37.69 34.37
N SER A 309 -18.98 38.55 33.69
CA SER A 309 -19.21 38.47 32.24
C SER A 309 -18.10 39.13 31.43
N ASP A 310 -17.69 38.51 30.31
CA ASP A 310 -17.62 39.20 29.02
C ASP A 310 -17.60 38.18 27.88
N GLY A 311 -18.57 38.28 26.98
CA GLY A 311 -18.76 37.35 25.86
C GLY A 311 -18.29 37.95 24.54
N SER A 312 -17.43 37.22 23.83
CA SER A 312 -17.26 37.15 22.35
C SER A 312 -15.81 36.90 21.91
N SER A 313 -14.81 37.35 22.68
CA SER A 313 -13.40 37.40 22.19
C SER A 313 -12.50 36.21 22.56
N GLN A 314 -12.93 35.29 23.43
CA GLN A 314 -12.03 34.24 23.99
C GLN A 314 -11.95 32.92 23.20
N ARG A 315 -12.85 32.65 22.23
CA ARG A 315 -12.84 31.35 21.50
C ARG A 315 -11.61 31.14 20.60
N ARG A 316 -11.00 32.22 20.07
CA ARG A 316 -9.79 32.13 19.24
C ARG A 316 -8.54 31.68 20.01
N ARG A 317 -8.53 31.75 21.36
CA ARG A 317 -7.39 31.30 22.18
C ARG A 317 -7.54 29.90 22.76
N SER A 318 -8.75 29.32 22.79
CA SER A 318 -8.96 27.95 23.29
C SER A 318 -8.57 26.85 22.29
N SER A 319 -8.62 27.14 20.98
CA SER A 319 -8.15 26.23 19.93
C SER A 319 -6.62 26.14 19.92
N MET A 320 -5.90 27.27 19.88
CA MET A 320 -4.42 27.27 19.95
C MET A 320 -3.86 26.65 21.24
N ALA A 321 -4.55 26.79 22.38
CA ALA A 321 -4.13 26.14 23.62
C ALA A 321 -4.18 24.60 23.56
N ARG A 322 -5.05 24.01 22.72
CA ARG A 322 -5.08 22.55 22.47
C ARG A 322 -4.03 22.10 21.47
N VAL A 323 -3.69 22.94 20.48
CA VAL A 323 -2.56 22.68 19.55
C VAL A 323 -1.22 22.66 20.30
N HIS A 324 -1.03 23.52 21.30
CA HIS A 324 0.15 23.47 22.16
C HIS A 324 0.12 22.40 23.26
N SER A 325 -1.04 21.81 23.57
CA SER A 325 -1.13 20.69 24.52
C SER A 325 -0.91 19.31 23.88
N MET A 326 -0.32 19.24 22.69
CA MET A 326 0.07 17.99 22.03
C MET A 326 1.26 17.32 22.74
N THR A 327 1.01 16.68 23.88
CA THR A 327 1.96 15.76 24.54
C THR A 327 1.67 14.30 24.21
N ILE A 328 1.38 14.03 22.93
CA ILE A 328 1.61 12.72 22.31
C ILE A 328 2.57 12.95 21.13
N GLU A 329 3.83 13.26 21.44
CA GLU A 329 4.89 13.11 20.45
C GLU A 329 4.93 11.65 19.99
N ALA A 330 4.83 11.42 18.69
CA ALA A 330 5.14 10.12 18.12
C ALA A 330 6.58 9.72 18.54
N PRO A 331 6.87 8.44 18.78
CA PRO A 331 8.21 8.00 19.19
C PRO A 331 9.32 8.51 18.25
N ILE A 332 9.02 8.60 16.95
CA ILE A 332 9.93 9.16 15.95
C ILE A 332 10.21 10.66 16.16
N THR A 333 9.24 11.45 16.62
CA THR A 333 9.45 12.87 16.96
C THR A 333 10.40 13.03 18.15
N LYS A 334 10.29 12.15 19.16
CA LYS A 334 11.26 12.10 20.26
C LYS A 334 12.65 11.70 19.78
N VAL A 335 12.74 10.70 18.90
CA VAL A 335 14.02 10.27 18.30
C VAL A 335 14.65 11.41 17.49
N ILE A 336 13.87 12.12 16.66
CA ILE A 336 14.33 13.30 15.91
C ILE A 336 14.78 14.41 16.87
N ASN A 337 14.03 14.71 17.92
CA ASN A 337 14.39 15.72 18.91
C ASN A 337 15.66 15.36 19.69
N ILE A 338 15.87 14.07 20.01
CA ILE A 338 17.10 13.56 20.62
C ILE A 338 18.28 13.63 19.64
N ILE A 339 18.06 13.31 18.36
CA ILE A 339 19.09 13.41 17.32
C ILE A 339 19.50 14.88 17.10
N ASN A 340 18.54 15.81 17.04
CA ASN A 340 18.82 17.25 16.93
C ASN A 340 19.61 17.76 18.16
N ALA A 341 19.22 17.38 19.38
CA ALA A 341 19.95 17.75 20.60
C ALA A 341 21.35 17.13 20.69
N ALA A 342 21.53 15.92 20.16
CA ALA A 342 22.85 15.30 20.01
C ALA A 342 23.70 15.99 18.93
N GLN A 343 23.07 16.51 17.86
CA GLN A 343 23.73 17.24 16.79
C GLN A 343 24.29 18.58 17.27
N GLU A 344 23.53 19.37 18.04
CA GLU A 344 23.97 20.64 18.62
C GLU A 344 25.20 20.52 19.54
N SER A 345 25.46 19.33 20.07
CA SER A 345 26.58 19.03 20.99
C SER A 345 27.70 18.18 20.37
N SER A 346 27.62 17.86 19.07
CA SER A 346 28.54 16.93 18.39
C SER A 346 29.59 17.60 17.49
N PRO A 347 30.78 17.01 17.32
CA PRO A 347 31.76 17.46 16.33
C PRO A 347 31.24 17.37 14.88
N MET A 348 31.71 18.26 13.99
CA MET A 348 31.24 18.40 12.60
C MET A 348 31.05 17.08 11.82
N PRO A 349 31.97 16.09 11.85
CA PRO A 349 31.79 14.84 11.10
C PRO A 349 30.65 13.95 11.62
N VAL A 350 30.29 14.11 12.91
CA VAL A 350 29.17 13.42 13.55
C VAL A 350 27.87 14.18 13.25
N ALA A 351 27.88 15.51 13.26
CA ALA A 351 26.73 16.32 12.87
C ALA A 351 26.27 16.02 11.42
N GLU A 352 27.20 15.93 10.47
CA GLU A 352 26.90 15.53 9.07
C GLU A 352 26.35 14.09 8.96
N ALA A 353 26.73 13.19 9.87
CA ALA A 353 26.18 11.84 9.92
C ALA A 353 24.75 11.81 10.49
N LEU A 354 24.46 12.69 11.46
CA LEU A 354 23.13 12.87 12.03
C LEU A 354 22.18 13.57 11.03
N ASP A 355 22.65 14.54 10.25
CA ASP A 355 21.87 15.14 9.15
C ASP A 355 21.45 14.08 8.12
N ARG A 356 22.38 13.24 7.65
CA ARG A 356 22.07 12.14 6.75
C ARG A 356 21.08 11.15 7.37
N ALA A 357 21.16 10.89 8.67
CA ALA A 357 20.18 10.05 9.37
C ALA A 357 18.79 10.71 9.43
N LEU A 358 18.70 12.01 9.72
CA LEU A 358 17.45 12.77 9.70
C LEU A 358 16.82 12.83 8.29
N GLU A 359 17.63 12.93 7.25
CA GLU A 359 17.16 12.95 5.86
C GLU A 359 16.64 11.57 5.41
N ILE A 360 17.29 10.48 5.82
CA ILE A 360 16.78 9.10 5.65
C ILE A 360 15.46 8.91 6.43
N LEU A 361 15.39 9.35 7.69
CA LEU A 361 14.17 9.28 8.51
C LEU A 361 13.01 10.14 7.98
N ARG A 362 13.28 11.10 7.07
CA ARG A 362 12.26 11.94 6.41
C ARG A 362 11.75 11.37 5.08
N THR A 363 12.45 10.41 4.47
CA THR A 363 12.25 10.09 3.04
C THR A 363 11.64 8.73 2.73
N THR A 364 11.52 7.79 3.68
CA THR A 364 10.92 6.46 3.41
C THR A 364 10.08 5.90 4.56
N GLU A 365 8.85 5.47 4.23
CA GLU A 365 8.02 4.42 4.87
C GLU A 365 8.07 4.25 6.41
N LEU A 366 8.08 5.34 7.17
CA LEU A 366 8.13 5.33 8.65
C LEU A 366 6.76 5.44 9.36
N TYR A 367 5.65 5.29 8.61
CA TYR A 367 4.29 5.56 9.10
C TYR A 367 3.34 4.35 9.11
N SER A 368 3.85 3.14 9.36
CA SER A 368 2.98 2.07 9.87
C SER A 368 2.61 2.38 11.32
N PRO A 369 1.32 2.50 11.69
CA PRO A 369 0.94 2.74 13.08
C PRO A 369 1.35 1.55 13.97
N GLN A 370 1.91 1.85 15.14
CA GLN A 370 1.97 0.88 16.25
C GLN A 370 0.72 1.08 17.09
N LEU A 371 -0.07 0.01 17.30
CA LEU A 371 -1.28 0.07 18.13
C LEU A 371 -0.92 0.47 19.56
N GLY A 372 -1.22 1.71 19.92
CA GLY A 372 -1.06 2.23 21.27
C GLY A 372 -2.30 1.93 22.10
N THR A 373 -2.24 0.89 22.93
CA THR A 373 -3.36 0.47 23.78
C THR A 373 -3.86 1.59 24.70
N LYS A 374 -5.04 2.14 24.39
CA LYS A 374 -5.92 2.86 25.30
C LYS A 374 -7.34 2.36 25.08
N ASP A 375 -7.79 1.47 25.96
CA ASP A 375 -9.16 0.97 26.09
C ASP A 375 -9.94 0.88 24.76
N GLU A 376 -9.51 0.01 23.85
CA GLU A 376 -10.11 -0.07 22.50
C GLU A 376 -11.56 -0.55 22.56
N ASP A 377 -12.45 0.31 22.06
CA ASP A 377 -13.83 -0.04 21.75
C ASP A 377 -13.87 -0.88 20.46
N PRO A 378 -14.49 -2.09 20.46
CA PRO A 378 -14.52 -2.96 19.29
C PRO A 378 -15.05 -2.31 18.00
N HIS A 379 -15.93 -1.31 18.10
CA HIS A 379 -16.44 -0.57 16.94
C HIS A 379 -15.35 0.20 16.20
N THR A 380 -14.38 0.74 16.92
CA THR A 380 -13.25 1.46 16.32
C THR A 380 -12.27 0.48 15.69
N SER A 381 -11.94 -0.62 16.39
CA SER A 381 -10.99 -1.63 15.90
C SER A 381 -11.48 -2.28 14.59
N ASP A 382 -12.77 -2.62 14.48
CA ASP A 382 -13.35 -3.23 13.28
C ASP A 382 -13.53 -2.25 12.11
N LEU A 383 -13.86 -0.98 12.40
CA LEU A 383 -13.96 0.05 11.36
C LEU A 383 -12.57 0.38 10.77
N VAL A 384 -11.55 0.43 11.62
CA VAL A 384 -10.15 0.55 11.21
C VAL A 384 -9.70 -0.71 10.47
N GLY A 385 -10.08 -1.89 10.94
CA GLY A 385 -9.82 -3.16 10.26
C GLY A 385 -10.36 -3.16 8.82
N GLY A 386 -11.65 -2.88 8.64
CA GLY A 386 -12.30 -2.88 7.32
C GLY A 386 -11.80 -1.81 6.34
N LEU A 387 -11.44 -0.61 6.84
CA LEU A 387 -11.01 0.52 6.03
C LEU A 387 -9.48 0.65 5.85
N MET A 388 -8.68 0.00 6.72
CA MET A 388 -7.23 0.19 6.77
C MET A 388 -6.42 -1.11 6.66
N THR A 389 -7.04 -2.28 6.47
CA THR A 389 -6.29 -3.46 6.00
C THR A 389 -5.85 -3.27 4.56
N ASP A 390 -4.57 -2.98 4.38
CA ASP A 390 -3.88 -3.15 3.11
C ASP A 390 -3.97 -4.63 2.68
N GLY A 391 -4.37 -4.88 1.43
CA GLY A 391 -4.76 -6.18 0.90
C GLY A 391 -3.58 -7.12 0.66
N LEU A 392 -2.76 -7.43 1.67
CA LEU A 392 -1.48 -8.11 1.44
C LEU A 392 -1.44 -9.57 1.95
N ARG A 393 -1.79 -10.49 1.04
CA ARG A 393 -0.76 -11.30 0.35
C ARG A 393 -1.32 -12.24 -0.75
N ARG A 394 -1.00 -11.91 -2.00
CA ARG A 394 -0.62 -12.80 -3.12
C ARG A 394 -0.94 -14.30 -2.94
N LEU A 395 -1.99 -14.73 -3.64
CA LEU A 395 -2.08 -16.05 -4.27
C LEU A 395 -1.63 -15.92 -5.74
N SER A 396 -0.91 -16.90 -6.29
CA SER A 396 -0.74 -17.04 -7.74
C SER A 396 -0.24 -18.45 -8.15
N GLY A 397 -0.89 -19.03 -9.16
CA GLY A 397 -0.55 -20.30 -9.82
C GLY A 397 -1.70 -21.32 -9.74
N ASN A 398 -2.50 -21.60 -10.78
CA ASN A 398 -2.17 -21.66 -12.21
C ASN A 398 -3.40 -21.54 -13.15
N GLU A 399 -3.06 -21.39 -14.43
CA GLU A 399 -3.80 -21.52 -15.71
C GLU A 399 -5.22 -22.16 -15.71
N TYR A 400 -6.18 -21.61 -16.49
CA TYR A 400 -6.48 -22.08 -17.86
C TYR A 400 -7.68 -21.38 -18.56
N ILE A 401 -7.59 -21.29 -19.90
CA ILE A 401 -8.67 -21.11 -20.91
C ILE A 401 -9.37 -19.74 -21.00
N LEU A 402 -8.98 -18.99 -22.03
CA LEU A 402 -9.79 -17.93 -22.64
C LEU A 402 -11.04 -18.51 -23.33
N SER A 403 -12.23 -18.22 -22.81
CA SER A 403 -13.51 -18.38 -23.53
C SER A 403 -14.13 -17.02 -23.78
N ALA A 404 -13.87 -16.43 -24.96
CA ALA A 404 -14.55 -15.23 -25.41
C ALA A 404 -16.07 -15.48 -25.56
N LYS A 405 -16.87 -15.04 -24.58
CA LYS A 405 -18.32 -14.90 -24.72
C LYS A 405 -18.67 -13.43 -24.87
N GLN A 406 -19.46 -13.16 -25.91
CA GLN A 406 -19.92 -11.82 -26.25
C GLN A 406 -20.73 -11.22 -25.10
N THR A 407 -20.36 -10.01 -24.68
CA THR A 407 -21.19 -9.19 -23.79
C THR A 407 -22.49 -8.83 -24.50
N HIS A 408 -23.63 -9.20 -23.89
CA HIS A 408 -24.94 -8.87 -24.41
C HIS A 408 -25.16 -7.36 -24.40
N GLN A 409 -25.56 -6.79 -25.54
CA GLN A 409 -26.00 -5.41 -25.63
C GLN A 409 -27.34 -5.25 -24.88
N VAL A 410 -27.33 -4.55 -23.75
CA VAL A 410 -28.57 -4.04 -23.13
C VAL A 410 -28.89 -2.70 -23.78
N ALA A 411 -29.90 -2.69 -24.65
CA ALA A 411 -30.38 -1.48 -25.31
C ALA A 411 -31.20 -0.61 -24.32
N GLY A 412 -30.52 0.22 -23.54
CA GLY A 412 -31.15 1.30 -22.78
C GLY A 412 -31.55 2.45 -23.70
N SER A 413 -32.82 2.84 -23.71
CA SER A 413 -33.34 3.92 -24.56
C SER A 413 -32.79 5.29 -24.13
N LEU A 414 -31.88 5.86 -24.92
CA LEU A 414 -31.48 7.26 -24.80
C LEU A 414 -32.68 8.18 -25.05
N SER A 415 -33.19 8.80 -23.99
CA SER A 415 -34.16 9.89 -24.06
C SER A 415 -33.56 11.12 -24.74
N SER A 416 -34.35 11.82 -25.55
CA SER A 416 -33.96 13.00 -26.33
C SER A 416 -33.22 14.07 -25.51
N PRO A 417 -32.25 14.81 -26.12
CA PRO A 417 -31.44 15.78 -25.39
C PRO A 417 -32.25 17.01 -24.96
N ILE A 418 -32.32 17.22 -23.65
CA ILE A 418 -32.87 18.42 -22.99
C ILE A 418 -31.73 19.45 -22.89
N SER A 419 -31.97 20.70 -23.28
CA SER A 419 -31.01 21.81 -23.12
C SER A 419 -30.90 22.25 -21.65
N LEU A 420 -29.85 22.98 -21.26
CA LEU A 420 -29.79 23.59 -19.93
C LEU A 420 -30.95 24.56 -19.68
N ASN A 421 -31.49 25.15 -20.76
CA ASN A 421 -32.64 26.05 -20.74
C ASN A 421 -34.00 25.31 -20.61
N ASP A 422 -34.03 23.98 -20.76
CA ASP A 422 -35.25 23.16 -20.76
C ASP A 422 -35.35 22.25 -19.51
N ILE A 423 -34.59 22.54 -18.46
CA ILE A 423 -34.59 21.76 -17.21
C ILE A 423 -35.98 21.87 -16.53
N PRO A 424 -36.62 20.74 -16.15
CA PRO A 424 -37.89 20.73 -15.44
C PRO A 424 -37.88 21.62 -14.17
N PRO A 425 -38.93 22.43 -13.90
CA PRO A 425 -38.92 23.42 -12.82
C PRO A 425 -38.55 22.87 -11.44
N ARG A 426 -38.96 21.64 -11.11
CA ARG A 426 -38.60 20.97 -9.85
C ARG A 426 -37.09 20.75 -9.71
N ILE A 427 -36.41 20.35 -10.79
CA ILE A 427 -34.95 20.14 -10.79
C ILE A 427 -34.23 21.49 -10.69
N THR A 428 -34.71 22.51 -11.40
CA THR A 428 -34.18 23.88 -11.28
C THR A 428 -34.28 24.39 -9.84
N GLN A 429 -35.46 24.24 -9.21
CA GLN A 429 -35.70 24.62 -7.82
C GLN A 429 -34.81 23.84 -6.84
N ALA A 430 -34.69 22.52 -7.01
CA ALA A 430 -33.81 21.67 -6.20
C ALA A 430 -32.32 22.08 -6.30
N MET A 431 -31.91 22.69 -7.42
CA MET A 431 -30.55 23.19 -7.62
C MET A 431 -30.33 24.65 -7.22
N GLU A 432 -31.35 25.43 -6.86
CA GLU A 432 -31.23 26.91 -6.72
C GLU A 432 -30.05 27.33 -5.83
N ASN A 433 -29.92 26.74 -4.64
CA ASN A 433 -28.97 27.13 -3.61
C ASN A 433 -27.69 26.25 -3.52
N GLU A 434 -27.24 25.63 -4.60
CA GLU A 434 -26.03 24.76 -4.63
C GLU A 434 -24.70 25.45 -4.26
N GLU A 435 -24.70 26.77 -4.05
CA GLU A 435 -23.54 27.48 -3.48
C GLU A 435 -23.46 27.38 -1.95
N GLN A 436 -24.54 26.95 -1.29
CA GLN A 436 -24.65 26.87 0.16
C GLN A 436 -24.37 25.45 0.65
N TRP A 437 -23.64 25.32 1.76
CA TRP A 437 -23.37 24.01 2.37
C TRP A 437 -24.64 23.20 2.70
N ASP A 438 -25.69 23.92 3.10
CA ASP A 438 -27.00 23.39 3.47
C ASP A 438 -27.85 23.15 2.20
N PHE A 439 -27.37 22.25 1.33
CA PHE A 439 -27.98 21.87 0.06
C PHE A 439 -28.68 20.50 0.17
N ASP A 440 -29.93 20.37 -0.28
CA ASP A 440 -30.66 19.10 -0.21
C ASP A 440 -30.38 18.20 -1.44
N ILE A 441 -29.31 17.43 -1.34
CA ILE A 441 -28.91 16.46 -2.37
C ILE A 441 -29.95 15.36 -2.60
N PHE A 442 -30.82 15.05 -1.62
CA PHE A 442 -31.82 14.00 -1.73
C PHE A 442 -33.11 14.48 -2.40
N GLU A 443 -33.51 15.75 -2.22
CA GLU A 443 -34.54 16.33 -3.09
C GLU A 443 -34.04 16.43 -4.54
N LEU A 444 -32.75 16.70 -4.78
CA LEU A 444 -32.19 16.62 -6.14
C LEU A 444 -32.23 15.18 -6.69
N GLU A 445 -31.83 14.17 -5.91
CA GLU A 445 -31.96 12.74 -6.28
C GLU A 445 -33.40 12.39 -6.66
N ALA A 446 -34.38 12.84 -5.86
CA ALA A 446 -35.80 12.59 -6.08
C ALA A 446 -36.36 13.34 -7.30
N ALA A 447 -35.97 14.61 -7.51
CA ALA A 447 -36.39 15.44 -8.63
C ALA A 447 -35.80 14.98 -9.97
N THR A 448 -34.58 14.45 -9.96
CA THR A 448 -33.86 13.96 -11.15
C THR A 448 -34.10 12.48 -11.47
N HIS A 449 -34.82 11.75 -10.60
CA HIS A 449 -35.03 10.31 -10.66
C HIS A 449 -33.72 9.49 -10.62
N LYS A 450 -32.92 9.67 -9.55
CA LYS A 450 -31.58 9.11 -9.37
C LYS A 450 -30.57 9.53 -10.45
N ARG A 451 -30.65 10.79 -10.90
CA ARG A 451 -29.70 11.38 -11.84
C ARG A 451 -29.09 12.73 -11.39
N PRO A 452 -28.70 12.90 -10.11
CA PRO A 452 -28.28 14.20 -9.61
C PRO A 452 -26.96 14.68 -10.24
N LEU A 453 -26.05 13.75 -10.58
CA LEU A 453 -24.70 14.05 -11.03
C LEU A 453 -24.68 14.77 -12.39
N VAL A 454 -25.56 14.39 -13.34
CA VAL A 454 -25.64 15.06 -14.64
C VAL A 454 -26.15 16.51 -14.50
N TYR A 455 -27.22 16.75 -13.73
CA TYR A 455 -27.79 18.09 -13.63
C TYR A 455 -26.91 19.02 -12.78
N LEU A 456 -26.45 18.55 -11.62
CA LEU A 456 -25.57 19.32 -10.74
C LEU A 456 -24.20 19.54 -11.38
N GLY A 457 -23.66 18.51 -12.04
CA GLY A 457 -22.42 18.61 -12.82
C GLY A 457 -22.50 19.67 -13.90
N LEU A 458 -23.57 19.70 -14.70
CA LEU A 458 -23.75 20.74 -15.72
C LEU A 458 -23.82 22.16 -15.09
N LYS A 459 -24.52 22.35 -13.97
CA LYS A 459 -24.62 23.65 -13.31
C LYS A 459 -23.28 24.11 -12.71
N ILE A 460 -22.60 23.24 -11.97
CA ILE A 460 -21.30 23.54 -11.34
C ILE A 460 -20.23 23.78 -12.41
N PHE A 461 -20.14 22.93 -13.44
CA PHE A 461 -19.12 23.06 -14.48
C PHE A 461 -19.33 24.33 -15.32
N ALA A 462 -20.57 24.78 -15.53
CA ALA A 462 -20.87 26.07 -16.14
C ALA A 462 -20.46 27.24 -15.22
N ARG A 463 -20.75 27.17 -13.92
CA ARG A 463 -20.35 28.20 -12.93
C ARG A 463 -18.82 28.36 -12.84
N PHE A 464 -18.07 27.27 -12.94
CA PHE A 464 -16.60 27.26 -12.93
C PHE A 464 -15.94 27.42 -14.31
N GLY A 465 -16.71 27.61 -15.40
CA GLY A 465 -16.16 27.85 -16.74
C GLY A 465 -15.36 26.69 -17.32
N ILE A 466 -15.73 25.44 -16.99
CA ILE A 466 -14.92 24.25 -17.33
C ILE A 466 -14.96 23.96 -18.83
N CYS A 467 -16.07 24.21 -19.52
CA CYS A 467 -16.17 24.05 -20.97
C CYS A 467 -15.21 24.99 -21.71
N GLU A 468 -15.12 26.24 -21.24
CA GLU A 468 -14.25 27.29 -21.76
C GLU A 468 -12.77 26.94 -21.51
N PHE A 469 -12.44 26.44 -20.31
CA PHE A 469 -11.08 26.00 -19.97
C PHE A 469 -10.62 24.77 -20.78
N LEU A 470 -11.47 23.75 -20.92
CA LEU A 470 -11.16 22.53 -21.66
C LEU A 470 -11.35 22.68 -23.19
N ASN A 471 -11.85 23.82 -23.64
CA ASN A 471 -12.24 24.08 -25.03
C ASN A 471 -13.21 23.02 -25.58
N CYS A 472 -14.19 22.58 -24.77
CA CYS A 472 -15.19 21.58 -25.14
C CYS A 472 -16.61 22.14 -25.14
N SER A 473 -17.51 21.55 -25.93
CA SER A 473 -18.92 21.97 -25.98
C SER A 473 -19.73 21.43 -24.80
N GLU A 474 -20.75 22.16 -24.36
CA GLU A 474 -21.74 21.70 -23.36
C GLU A 474 -22.37 20.35 -23.74
N SER A 475 -22.56 20.08 -25.05
CA SER A 475 -23.02 18.79 -25.55
C SER A 475 -22.03 17.65 -25.27
N THR A 476 -20.72 17.89 -25.41
CA THR A 476 -19.66 16.92 -25.08
C THR A 476 -19.63 16.69 -23.57
N LEU A 477 -19.71 17.75 -22.77
CA LEU A 477 -19.77 17.67 -21.30
C LEU A 477 -21.01 16.89 -20.83
N ARG A 478 -22.20 17.17 -21.40
CA ARG A 478 -23.44 16.43 -21.10
C ARG A 478 -23.28 14.95 -21.43
N SER A 479 -22.75 14.61 -22.61
CA SER A 479 -22.51 13.21 -22.99
C SER A 479 -21.51 12.53 -22.06
N TRP A 480 -20.46 13.23 -21.64
CA TRP A 480 -19.49 12.72 -20.67
C TRP A 480 -20.12 12.46 -19.29
N LEU A 481 -20.80 13.45 -18.71
CA LEU A 481 -21.50 13.31 -17.42
C LEU A 481 -22.53 12.17 -17.47
N GLN A 482 -23.26 12.02 -18.56
CA GLN A 482 -24.23 10.93 -18.74
C GLN A 482 -23.57 9.55 -18.77
N VAL A 483 -22.39 9.42 -19.39
CA VAL A 483 -21.65 8.16 -19.42
C VAL A 483 -21.03 7.85 -18.05
N ILE A 484 -20.46 8.84 -17.35
CA ILE A 484 -19.94 8.66 -15.99
C ILE A 484 -21.07 8.27 -15.02
N GLU A 485 -22.17 9.02 -14.98
CA GLU A 485 -23.35 8.73 -14.14
C GLU A 485 -23.92 7.34 -14.41
N ALA A 486 -23.98 6.90 -15.67
CA ALA A 486 -24.48 5.58 -16.03
C ALA A 486 -23.57 4.41 -15.59
N ASN A 487 -22.33 4.67 -15.21
CA ASN A 487 -21.42 3.68 -14.64
C ASN A 487 -21.37 3.73 -13.09
N TYR A 488 -22.10 4.64 -12.43
CA TYR A 488 -22.38 4.50 -10.99
C TYR A 488 -23.55 3.54 -10.77
N HIS A 489 -23.37 2.56 -9.87
CA HIS A 489 -24.37 1.51 -9.67
C HIS A 489 -25.54 2.02 -8.83
N SER A 490 -26.67 2.35 -9.47
CA SER A 490 -27.89 2.83 -8.79
C SER A 490 -28.54 1.83 -7.81
N SER A 491 -28.01 0.60 -7.75
CA SER A 491 -28.31 -0.46 -6.78
C SER A 491 -27.53 -0.35 -5.47
N ASN A 492 -26.40 0.36 -5.46
CA ASN A 492 -25.62 0.60 -4.24
C ASN A 492 -26.41 1.55 -3.31
N SER A 493 -26.32 1.31 -2.00
CA SER A 493 -27.03 2.12 -1.02
C SER A 493 -26.33 3.47 -0.86
N TYR A 494 -25.00 3.47 -0.82
CA TYR A 494 -24.15 4.64 -0.62
C TYR A 494 -23.36 5.01 -1.89
N HIS A 495 -22.48 4.14 -2.40
CA HIS A 495 -21.55 4.47 -3.49
C HIS A 495 -22.28 4.43 -4.86
N ASN A 496 -23.18 5.38 -5.07
CA ASN A 496 -23.94 5.63 -6.29
C ASN A 496 -23.77 7.10 -6.74
N SER A 497 -24.40 7.50 -7.85
CA SER A 497 -24.22 8.83 -8.43
C SER A 497 -24.65 9.99 -7.51
N THR A 498 -25.49 9.73 -6.51
CA THR A 498 -25.89 10.73 -5.50
C THR A 498 -24.74 11.04 -4.55
N HIS A 499 -23.92 10.05 -4.17
CA HIS A 499 -22.72 10.28 -3.36
C HIS A 499 -21.71 11.13 -4.14
N SER A 500 -21.37 10.75 -5.38
CA SER A 500 -20.47 11.56 -6.23
C SER A 500 -20.99 12.98 -6.46
N ALA A 501 -22.32 13.17 -6.59
CA ALA A 501 -22.91 14.50 -6.68
C ALA A 501 -22.76 15.31 -5.38
N ASP A 502 -22.85 14.69 -4.20
CA ASP A 502 -22.59 15.36 -2.91
C ASP A 502 -21.11 15.74 -2.73
N VAL A 503 -20.19 14.86 -3.12
CA VAL A 503 -18.74 15.12 -3.09
C VAL A 503 -18.36 16.22 -4.09
N LEU A 504 -18.98 16.25 -5.28
CA LEU A 504 -18.84 17.35 -6.23
C LEU A 504 -19.33 18.67 -5.64
N HIS A 505 -20.48 18.66 -4.97
CA HIS A 505 -21.00 19.84 -4.25
C HIS A 505 -20.06 20.32 -3.14
N ALA A 506 -19.57 19.42 -2.27
CA ALA A 506 -18.61 19.77 -1.23
C ALA A 506 -17.31 20.33 -1.82
N THR A 507 -16.82 19.72 -2.90
CA THR A 507 -15.63 20.18 -3.64
C THR A 507 -15.84 21.62 -4.16
N ALA A 508 -16.96 21.90 -4.83
CA ALA A 508 -17.30 23.24 -5.32
C ALA A 508 -17.45 24.28 -4.19
N TYR A 509 -18.01 23.89 -3.04
CA TYR A 509 -18.10 24.73 -1.85
C TYR A 509 -16.70 25.06 -1.29
N PHE A 510 -15.79 24.10 -1.22
CA PHE A 510 -14.42 24.33 -0.76
C PHE A 510 -13.59 25.17 -1.73
N LEU A 511 -13.70 24.94 -3.05
CA LEU A 511 -13.04 25.79 -4.05
C LEU A 511 -13.53 27.25 -3.99
N SER A 512 -14.78 27.47 -3.59
CA SER A 512 -15.34 28.81 -3.38
C SER A 512 -14.81 29.54 -2.13
N LYS A 513 -14.05 28.88 -1.25
CA LYS A 513 -13.48 29.51 -0.04
C LYS A 513 -12.30 30.40 -0.39
N GLU A 514 -12.23 31.57 0.24
CA GLU A 514 -11.25 32.61 -0.09
C GLU A 514 -9.80 32.11 -0.01
N ARG A 515 -9.41 31.38 1.03
CA ARG A 515 -8.05 30.82 1.14
C ARG A 515 -7.72 29.84 0.01
N VAL A 516 -8.68 28.97 -0.34
CA VAL A 516 -8.51 27.95 -1.40
C VAL A 516 -8.36 28.64 -2.76
N LYS A 517 -9.27 29.57 -3.08
CA LYS A 517 -9.28 30.35 -4.32
C LYS A 517 -8.06 31.26 -4.50
N GLN A 518 -7.43 31.71 -3.41
CA GLN A 518 -6.17 32.46 -3.46
C GLN A 518 -4.93 31.57 -3.63
N THR A 519 -5.08 30.24 -3.50
CA THR A 519 -3.96 29.28 -3.45
C THR A 519 -3.91 28.37 -4.68
N LEU A 520 -5.05 27.89 -5.16
CA LEU A 520 -5.13 26.98 -6.31
C LEU A 520 -5.17 27.77 -7.63
N ASP A 521 -4.58 27.21 -8.69
CA ASP A 521 -4.68 27.76 -10.05
C ASP A 521 -5.94 27.19 -10.76
N PRO A 522 -6.47 27.79 -11.84
CA PRO A 522 -7.68 27.29 -12.51
C PRO A 522 -7.60 25.81 -12.95
N ILE A 523 -6.41 25.32 -13.35
CA ILE A 523 -6.20 23.91 -13.68
C ILE A 523 -6.39 22.97 -12.47
N ASP A 524 -6.12 23.46 -11.25
CA ASP A 524 -6.34 22.73 -10.00
C ASP A 524 -7.84 22.65 -9.65
N GLU A 525 -8.59 23.73 -9.90
CA GLU A 525 -10.06 23.76 -9.72
C GLU A 525 -10.75 22.77 -10.67
N VAL A 526 -10.37 22.79 -11.96
CA VAL A 526 -10.88 21.85 -12.97
C VAL A 526 -10.50 20.41 -12.64
N ALA A 527 -9.28 20.16 -12.16
CA ALA A 527 -8.86 18.83 -11.75
C ALA A 527 -9.70 18.30 -10.57
N ALA A 528 -9.98 19.16 -9.57
CA ALA A 528 -10.73 18.79 -8.39
C ALA A 528 -12.19 18.45 -8.70
N LEU A 529 -12.86 19.26 -9.52
CA LEU A 529 -14.26 19.03 -9.91
C LEU A 529 -14.41 17.78 -10.80
N ILE A 530 -13.43 17.50 -11.67
CA ILE A 530 -13.42 16.25 -12.43
C ILE A 530 -13.14 15.05 -11.52
N ALA A 531 -12.17 15.15 -10.60
CA ALA A 531 -11.85 14.08 -9.66
C ALA A 531 -13.08 13.70 -8.80
N ALA A 532 -13.75 14.67 -8.18
CA ALA A 532 -14.98 14.44 -7.40
C ALA A 532 -16.09 13.76 -8.23
N THR A 533 -16.22 14.11 -9.50
CA THR A 533 -17.19 13.51 -10.44
C THR A 533 -16.91 12.03 -10.73
N VAL A 534 -15.65 11.59 -10.66
CA VAL A 534 -15.24 10.25 -11.11
C VAL A 534 -14.63 9.36 -10.04
N HIS A 535 -14.42 9.85 -8.81
CA HIS A 535 -13.61 9.17 -7.80
C HIS A 535 -14.07 7.75 -7.44
N ASP A 536 -15.36 7.45 -7.58
CA ASP A 536 -16.01 6.17 -7.23
C ASP A 536 -16.75 5.53 -8.43
N VAL A 537 -16.42 5.90 -9.68
CA VAL A 537 -17.15 5.39 -10.85
C VAL A 537 -16.97 3.87 -10.98
N ASP A 538 -18.08 3.12 -11.12
CA ASP A 538 -18.12 1.65 -11.13
C ASP A 538 -17.71 0.98 -9.79
N HIS A 539 -17.89 1.68 -8.66
CA HIS A 539 -17.77 1.07 -7.33
C HIS A 539 -18.79 -0.08 -7.14
N PRO A 540 -18.38 -1.30 -6.75
CA PRO A 540 -19.24 -2.48 -6.69
C PRO A 540 -20.03 -2.61 -5.38
N GLY A 541 -19.98 -1.59 -4.53
CA GLY A 541 -20.58 -1.60 -3.20
C GLY A 541 -19.86 -2.49 -2.18
N ARG A 542 -18.56 -2.74 -2.38
CA ARG A 542 -17.72 -3.61 -1.56
C ARG A 542 -16.34 -2.97 -1.38
N THR A 543 -15.70 -3.16 -0.22
CA THR A 543 -14.38 -2.59 0.07
C THR A 543 -13.24 -3.30 -0.68
N ASN A 544 -12.08 -2.63 -0.81
CA ASN A 544 -10.84 -3.23 -1.33
C ASN A 544 -10.54 -4.58 -0.64
N SER A 545 -10.65 -4.65 0.68
CA SER A 545 -10.40 -5.86 1.47
C SER A 545 -11.31 -7.04 1.08
N PHE A 546 -12.59 -6.78 0.77
CA PHE A 546 -13.49 -7.80 0.23
C PHE A 546 -13.04 -8.29 -1.14
N LEU A 547 -12.70 -7.37 -2.04
CA LEU A 547 -12.29 -7.68 -3.41
C LEU A 547 -11.01 -8.53 -3.47
N CYS A 548 -10.05 -8.27 -2.56
CA CYS A 548 -8.84 -9.06 -2.42
C CYS A 548 -9.14 -10.44 -1.80
N ASN A 549 -9.92 -10.50 -0.72
CA ASN A 549 -10.31 -11.77 -0.08
C ASN A 549 -11.12 -12.69 -1.01
N ALA A 550 -11.96 -12.12 -1.88
CA ALA A 550 -12.75 -12.84 -2.87
C ALA A 550 -11.94 -13.27 -4.12
N GLY A 551 -10.68 -12.82 -4.27
CA GLY A 551 -9.88 -13.06 -5.47
C GLY A 551 -10.49 -12.47 -6.75
N SER A 552 -11.13 -11.30 -6.63
CA SER A 552 -11.86 -10.67 -7.75
C SER A 552 -10.97 -10.28 -8.93
N GLU A 553 -11.55 -10.18 -10.13
CA GLU A 553 -10.81 -9.78 -11.34
C GLU A 553 -10.12 -8.42 -11.18
N LEU A 554 -10.74 -7.46 -10.48
CA LEU A 554 -10.14 -6.16 -10.19
C LEU A 554 -8.95 -6.28 -9.23
N ALA A 555 -9.06 -7.07 -8.15
CA ALA A 555 -7.95 -7.28 -7.22
C ALA A 555 -6.75 -7.94 -7.90
N ILE A 556 -6.99 -8.94 -8.77
CA ILE A 556 -5.95 -9.56 -9.59
C ILE A 556 -5.31 -8.54 -10.56
N LEU A 557 -6.13 -7.72 -11.23
CA LEU A 557 -5.66 -6.70 -12.18
C LEU A 557 -4.76 -5.64 -11.51
N TYR A 558 -5.16 -5.17 -10.32
CA TYR A 558 -4.46 -4.13 -9.57
C TYR A 558 -3.50 -4.67 -8.49
N ASN A 559 -3.25 -5.99 -8.49
CA ASN A 559 -2.30 -6.66 -7.60
C ASN A 559 -2.55 -6.34 -6.11
N ASP A 560 -3.82 -6.42 -5.71
CA ASP A 560 -4.35 -6.10 -4.38
C ASP A 560 -4.05 -4.68 -3.84
N THR A 561 -3.51 -3.77 -4.68
CA THR A 561 -3.00 -2.46 -4.27
C THR A 561 -3.89 -1.33 -4.77
N ALA A 562 -4.53 -0.56 -3.86
CA ALA A 562 -5.44 0.55 -4.19
C ALA A 562 -6.44 0.19 -5.32
N VAL A 563 -7.09 -0.96 -5.17
CA VAL A 563 -7.77 -1.69 -6.26
C VAL A 563 -8.89 -0.85 -6.88
N LEU A 564 -9.77 -0.31 -6.03
CA LEU A 564 -10.91 0.49 -6.44
C LEU A 564 -10.49 1.86 -6.95
N GLU A 565 -9.64 2.57 -6.22
CA GLU A 565 -9.18 3.92 -6.59
C GLU A 565 -8.41 3.92 -7.92
N SER A 566 -7.64 2.86 -8.18
CA SER A 566 -7.00 2.61 -9.48
C SER A 566 -8.01 2.30 -10.58
N HIS A 567 -9.06 1.52 -10.27
CA HIS A 567 -10.15 1.20 -11.19
C HIS A 567 -10.96 2.43 -11.59
N HIS A 568 -11.40 3.22 -10.61
CA HIS A 568 -12.17 4.46 -10.82
C HIS A 568 -11.43 5.42 -11.75
N ALA A 569 -10.15 5.69 -11.46
CA ALA A 569 -9.30 6.51 -12.29
C ALA A 569 -9.11 5.92 -13.70
N ALA A 570 -8.82 4.62 -13.82
CA ALA A 570 -8.61 3.96 -15.11
C ALA A 570 -9.86 3.98 -15.98
N LEU A 571 -11.01 3.55 -15.44
CA LEU A 571 -12.28 3.47 -16.15
C LEU A 571 -12.78 4.85 -16.56
N ALA A 572 -12.70 5.86 -15.69
CA ALA A 572 -13.08 7.24 -16.01
C ALA A 572 -12.37 7.73 -17.29
N PHE A 573 -11.06 7.55 -17.38
CA PHE A 573 -10.30 7.95 -18.56
C PHE A 573 -10.55 7.04 -19.78
N GLN A 574 -10.83 5.75 -19.60
CA GLN A 574 -11.25 4.86 -20.70
C GLN A 574 -12.59 5.32 -21.29
N LEU A 575 -13.61 5.51 -20.47
CA LEU A 575 -14.93 6.01 -20.87
C LEU A 575 -14.83 7.36 -21.58
N THR A 576 -14.03 8.28 -21.03
CA THR A 576 -13.82 9.62 -21.61
C THR A 576 -13.17 9.55 -23.00
N THR A 577 -12.13 8.74 -23.18
CA THR A 577 -11.33 8.73 -24.42
C THR A 577 -11.85 7.80 -25.51
N ARG A 578 -12.73 6.84 -25.16
CA ARG A 578 -13.29 5.83 -26.08
C ARG A 578 -14.25 6.39 -27.13
N ASP A 579 -15.05 7.40 -26.79
CA ASP A 579 -15.93 8.09 -27.74
C ASP A 579 -15.53 9.57 -27.87
N GLY A 580 -15.27 10.01 -29.10
CA GLY A 580 -14.98 11.41 -29.43
C GLY A 580 -16.11 12.40 -29.13
N LYS A 581 -17.32 11.92 -28.79
CA LYS A 581 -18.45 12.71 -28.24
C LYS A 581 -18.44 12.86 -26.72
N CYS A 582 -17.72 12.00 -26.01
CA CYS A 582 -17.58 12.05 -24.55
C CYS A 582 -16.21 12.61 -24.12
N ASN A 583 -15.27 12.76 -25.05
CA ASN A 583 -13.92 13.23 -24.74
C ASN A 583 -13.86 14.75 -24.50
N ILE A 584 -14.15 15.16 -23.27
CA ILE A 584 -14.02 16.56 -22.81
C ILE A 584 -12.59 17.11 -22.93
N PHE A 585 -11.57 16.26 -23.02
CA PHE A 585 -10.16 16.66 -23.14
C PHE A 585 -9.68 16.78 -24.60
N LYS A 586 -10.54 16.48 -25.58
CA LYS A 586 -10.16 16.32 -27.00
C LYS A 586 -9.41 17.51 -27.61
N ASN A 587 -9.72 18.73 -27.15
CA ASN A 587 -9.23 19.98 -27.72
C ASN A 587 -8.14 20.66 -26.87
N MET A 588 -7.65 20.00 -25.82
CA MET A 588 -6.54 20.49 -24.98
C MET A 588 -5.18 20.24 -25.63
N GLU A 589 -4.18 21.05 -25.27
CA GLU A 589 -2.79 20.72 -25.62
C GLU A 589 -2.27 19.49 -24.85
N ARG A 590 -1.37 18.73 -25.48
CA ARG A 590 -0.85 17.47 -24.92
C ARG A 590 -0.17 17.64 -23.54
N ASN A 591 0.49 18.77 -23.31
CA ASN A 591 1.16 19.05 -22.04
C ASN A 591 0.17 19.41 -20.94
N GLU A 592 -0.82 20.26 -21.24
CA GLU A 592 -1.88 20.63 -20.30
C GLU A 592 -2.74 19.43 -19.92
N TYR A 593 -3.14 18.62 -20.92
CA TYR A 593 -3.84 17.36 -20.68
C TYR A 593 -3.03 16.41 -19.79
N ARG A 594 -1.71 16.29 -20.03
CA ARG A 594 -0.84 15.44 -19.19
C ARG A 594 -0.80 15.91 -17.74
N THR A 595 -0.66 17.22 -17.51
CA THR A 595 -0.67 17.81 -16.17
C THR A 595 -2.03 17.61 -15.49
N LEU A 596 -3.13 17.96 -16.17
CA LEU A 596 -4.49 17.80 -15.66
C LEU A 596 -4.80 16.33 -15.33
N ARG A 597 -4.48 15.40 -16.23
CA ARG A 597 -4.59 13.95 -16.00
C ARG A 597 -3.82 13.51 -14.77
N GLN A 598 -2.58 13.97 -14.59
CA GLN A 598 -1.76 13.60 -13.43
C GLN A 598 -2.41 14.08 -12.13
N VAL A 599 -2.94 15.31 -12.08
CA VAL A 599 -3.61 15.84 -10.89
C VAL A 599 -4.91 15.10 -10.59
N ILE A 600 -5.74 14.80 -11.60
CA ILE A 600 -6.98 14.02 -11.41
C ILE A 600 -6.67 12.64 -10.81
N ILE A 601 -5.68 11.92 -11.37
CA ILE A 601 -5.26 10.60 -10.85
C ILE A 601 -4.73 10.72 -9.42
N ASP A 602 -3.92 11.74 -9.13
CA ASP A 602 -3.37 11.98 -7.79
C ASP A 602 -4.47 12.23 -6.74
N MET A 603 -5.53 12.95 -7.11
CA MET A 603 -6.67 13.23 -6.24
C MET A 603 -7.55 12.00 -6.01
N VAL A 604 -7.82 11.20 -7.06
CA VAL A 604 -8.60 9.95 -6.93
C VAL A 604 -7.83 8.92 -6.10
N LEU A 605 -6.53 8.70 -6.36
CA LEU A 605 -5.71 7.79 -5.54
C LEU A 605 -5.51 8.26 -4.09
N ALA A 606 -5.84 9.52 -3.78
CA ALA A 606 -5.78 10.04 -2.42
C ALA A 606 -7.07 9.81 -1.62
N THR A 607 -8.20 9.40 -2.22
CA THR A 607 -9.42 9.06 -1.45
C THR A 607 -9.20 7.82 -0.58
N GLU A 608 -8.36 6.88 -1.03
CA GLU A 608 -7.99 5.64 -0.32
C GLU A 608 -7.78 5.87 1.20
N MET A 609 -8.50 5.09 2.00
CA MET A 609 -8.53 5.27 3.45
C MET A 609 -7.30 4.70 4.16
N THR A 610 -6.59 3.72 3.59
CA THR A 610 -5.30 3.23 4.10
C THR A 610 -4.28 4.37 4.24
N LYS A 611 -4.30 5.34 3.32
CA LYS A 611 -3.41 6.52 3.29
C LYS A 611 -3.95 7.74 4.04
N HIS A 612 -5.09 7.62 4.74
CA HIS A 612 -5.75 8.76 5.41
C HIS A 612 -4.80 9.57 6.30
N PHE A 613 -4.18 8.92 7.28
CA PHE A 613 -3.28 9.61 8.21
C PHE A 613 -2.00 10.13 7.55
N GLU A 614 -1.52 9.50 6.47
CA GLU A 614 -0.36 10.02 5.73
C GLU A 614 -0.69 11.39 5.13
N HIS A 615 -1.85 11.53 4.49
CA HIS A 615 -2.27 12.76 3.84
C HIS A 615 -2.62 13.86 4.86
N VAL A 616 -3.35 13.54 5.93
CA VAL A 616 -3.67 14.51 7.00
C VAL A 616 -2.40 14.99 7.71
N ASN A 617 -1.47 14.08 8.07
CA ASN A 617 -0.22 14.49 8.72
C ASN A 617 0.69 15.33 7.81
N LYS A 618 0.77 15.02 6.51
CA LYS A 618 1.51 15.86 5.55
C LYS A 618 0.88 17.25 5.43
N PHE A 619 -0.45 17.34 5.34
CA PHE A 619 -1.16 18.61 5.32
C PHE A 619 -0.90 19.43 6.61
N VAL A 620 -1.06 18.85 7.80
CA VAL A 620 -0.84 19.55 9.07
C VAL A 620 0.61 20.05 9.22
N ASN A 621 1.60 19.24 8.85
CA ASN A 621 3.02 19.56 9.03
C ASN A 621 3.58 20.52 7.97
N SER A 622 3.08 20.47 6.73
CA SER A 622 3.57 21.31 5.61
C SER A 622 2.73 22.56 5.35
N ILE A 623 1.44 22.56 5.73
CA ILE A 623 0.52 23.69 5.54
C ILE A 623 0.23 24.39 6.87
N ASN A 624 -0.46 23.72 7.81
CA ASN A 624 -1.00 24.40 8.99
C ASN A 624 0.07 24.91 9.96
N LYS A 625 1.09 24.10 10.27
CA LYS A 625 2.16 24.52 11.20
C LYS A 625 3.00 25.69 10.64
N PRO A 626 3.48 25.67 9.38
CA PRO A 626 4.15 26.83 8.79
C PRO A 626 3.25 28.06 8.67
N LEU A 627 1.97 27.88 8.31
CA LEU A 627 1.01 28.99 8.20
C LEU A 627 0.81 29.68 9.56
N ALA A 628 0.57 28.92 10.63
CA ALA A 628 0.42 29.47 11.98
C ALA A 628 1.67 30.21 12.44
N ALA A 629 2.86 29.66 12.18
CA ALA A 629 4.12 30.32 12.51
C ALA A 629 4.34 31.64 11.74
N LEU A 630 3.86 31.76 10.50
CA LEU A 630 3.90 33.01 9.74
C LEU A 630 2.87 34.02 10.26
N GLU A 631 1.66 33.57 10.60
CA GLU A 631 0.58 34.41 11.13
C GLU A 631 0.88 34.94 12.56
N GLU A 632 1.63 34.20 13.38
CA GLU A 632 2.09 34.68 14.70
C GLU A 632 3.19 35.74 14.62
N ASN A 633 4.06 35.67 13.60
CA ASN A 633 5.17 36.62 13.43
C ASN A 633 4.79 37.89 12.65
N GLY A 634 3.72 37.84 11.85
CA GLY A 634 3.43 38.83 10.80
C GLY A 634 2.32 39.84 11.09
N ASN A 635 2.45 40.69 12.12
CA ASN A 635 1.50 41.78 12.32
C ASN A 635 1.81 42.98 11.39
N ASN A 636 1.08 43.05 10.25
CA ASN A 636 1.04 44.14 9.24
C ASN A 636 2.04 44.11 8.03
N GLY A 637 2.31 42.96 7.38
CA GLY A 637 3.03 43.01 6.09
C GLY A 637 3.07 41.75 5.20
N ASP A 638 3.07 40.54 5.75
CA ASP A 638 3.60 39.34 5.06
C ASP A 638 2.60 38.50 4.23
N GLY A 639 1.52 39.12 3.73
CA GLY A 639 0.51 38.41 2.92
C GLY A 639 1.05 37.77 1.63
N GLU A 640 2.15 38.29 1.10
CA GLU A 640 2.81 37.77 -0.11
C GLU A 640 3.76 36.59 0.19
N SER A 641 4.41 36.59 1.35
CA SER A 641 5.21 35.46 1.86
C SER A 641 4.33 34.23 2.10
N ILE A 642 3.17 34.42 2.75
CA ILE A 642 2.17 33.34 2.95
C ILE A 642 1.69 32.77 1.61
N LYS A 643 1.33 33.64 0.64
CA LYS A 643 0.90 33.19 -0.70
C LYS A 643 2.00 32.43 -1.44
N THR A 644 3.26 32.86 -1.30
CA THR A 644 4.40 32.20 -1.95
C THR A 644 4.60 30.78 -1.43
N VAL A 645 4.50 30.57 -0.11
CA VAL A 645 4.59 29.23 0.50
C VAL A 645 3.41 28.35 0.08
N LEU A 646 2.18 28.86 0.15
CA LEU A 646 0.97 28.07 -0.15
C LEU A 646 0.86 27.67 -1.63
N ARG A 647 1.35 28.52 -2.56
CA ARG A 647 1.26 28.28 -4.02
C ARG A 647 2.38 27.38 -4.58
N SER A 648 3.30 26.87 -3.75
CA SER A 648 4.30 25.89 -4.19
C SER A 648 3.61 24.66 -4.81
N PRO A 649 4.16 24.04 -5.87
CA PRO A 649 3.52 22.88 -6.52
C PRO A 649 3.24 21.72 -5.55
N GLU A 650 4.15 21.50 -4.60
CA GLU A 650 4.07 20.46 -3.58
C GLU A 650 2.94 20.73 -2.59
N ASN A 651 2.84 21.98 -2.09
CA ASN A 651 1.80 22.38 -1.17
C ASN A 651 0.42 22.39 -1.82
N ARG A 652 0.31 22.81 -3.10
CA ARG A 652 -0.95 22.69 -3.85
C ARG A 652 -1.41 21.25 -4.04
N ILE A 653 -0.50 20.30 -4.22
CA ILE A 653 -0.83 18.87 -4.24
C ILE A 653 -1.42 18.44 -2.88
N LEU A 654 -0.77 18.79 -1.77
CA LEU A 654 -1.28 18.45 -0.43
C LEU A 654 -2.65 19.08 -0.15
N ILE A 655 -2.87 20.34 -0.55
CA ILE A 655 -4.16 21.04 -0.41
C ILE A 655 -5.24 20.37 -1.24
N LYS A 656 -4.96 19.98 -2.50
CA LYS A 656 -5.91 19.24 -3.35
C LYS A 656 -6.30 17.89 -2.76
N ARG A 657 -5.32 17.11 -2.28
CA ARG A 657 -5.58 15.82 -1.60
C ARG A 657 -6.42 16.00 -0.34
N MET A 658 -6.12 17.00 0.48
CA MET A 658 -6.93 17.32 1.66
C MET A 658 -8.36 17.73 1.27
N LEU A 659 -8.52 18.56 0.24
CA LEU A 659 -9.81 19.05 -0.24
C LEU A 659 -10.73 17.91 -0.67
N ILE A 660 -10.24 16.98 -1.52
CA ILE A 660 -11.07 15.86 -1.99
C ILE A 660 -11.42 14.89 -0.86
N LYS A 661 -10.48 14.57 0.05
CA LYS A 661 -10.78 13.71 1.22
C LYS A 661 -11.78 14.35 2.17
N CYS A 662 -11.65 15.67 2.42
CA CYS A 662 -12.63 16.40 3.20
C CYS A 662 -14.00 16.43 2.53
N ALA A 663 -14.09 16.42 1.19
CA ALA A 663 -15.36 16.41 0.47
C ALA A 663 -16.03 15.02 0.51
N ASP A 664 -15.24 13.98 0.25
CA ASP A 664 -15.61 12.56 0.25
C ASP A 664 -16.30 12.14 1.56
N ILE A 665 -15.61 12.24 2.70
CA ILE A 665 -16.17 11.85 4.01
C ILE A 665 -16.85 13.02 4.75
N SER A 666 -17.47 13.95 4.03
CA SER A 666 -18.10 15.16 4.61
C SER A 666 -19.45 14.97 5.30
N ASN A 667 -20.08 13.79 5.16
CA ASN A 667 -21.43 13.51 5.67
C ASN A 667 -21.68 13.89 7.14
N PRO A 668 -20.75 13.67 8.10
CA PRO A 668 -20.96 14.06 9.49
C PRO A 668 -21.06 15.57 9.71
N CYS A 669 -20.57 16.37 8.76
CA CYS A 669 -20.61 17.83 8.74
C CYS A 669 -21.83 18.38 7.95
N ARG A 670 -22.66 17.53 7.34
CA ARG A 670 -23.92 17.93 6.67
C ARG A 670 -25.03 18.25 7.66
N PRO A 671 -26.09 18.97 7.25
CA PRO A 671 -27.33 19.11 8.03
C PRO A 671 -27.85 17.76 8.55
N ARG A 672 -28.38 17.75 9.77
CA ARG A 672 -28.68 16.52 10.53
C ARG A 672 -29.43 15.44 9.74
N GLU A 673 -30.51 15.79 9.04
CA GLU A 673 -31.32 14.80 8.31
C GLU A 673 -30.50 14.09 7.22
N GLN A 674 -29.58 14.80 6.57
CA GLN A 674 -28.68 14.23 5.56
C GLN A 674 -27.57 13.38 6.20
N CYS A 675 -27.01 13.83 7.32
CA CYS A 675 -26.06 13.05 8.11
C CYS A 675 -26.67 11.70 8.56
N ILE A 676 -27.95 11.69 8.97
CA ILE A 676 -28.68 10.46 9.32
C ILE A 676 -28.91 9.57 8.08
N GLU A 677 -29.33 10.15 6.96
CA GLU A 677 -29.58 9.40 5.71
C GLU A 677 -28.29 8.76 5.17
N TRP A 678 -27.19 9.52 5.08
CA TRP A 678 -25.88 9.00 4.67
C TRP A 678 -25.36 7.92 5.62
N ALA A 679 -25.50 8.10 6.94
CA ALA A 679 -25.15 7.08 7.92
C ALA A 679 -25.98 5.79 7.73
N GLY A 680 -27.25 5.90 7.32
CA GLY A 680 -28.09 4.75 6.98
C GLY A 680 -27.65 4.05 5.71
N ARG A 681 -27.40 4.81 4.64
CA ARG A 681 -26.94 4.32 3.33
C ARG A 681 -25.63 3.53 3.43
N ILE A 682 -24.61 4.08 4.11
CA ILE A 682 -23.33 3.37 4.26
C ILE A 682 -23.45 2.14 5.18
N SER A 683 -24.30 2.21 6.21
CA SER A 683 -24.53 1.07 7.10
C SER A 683 -25.15 -0.11 6.35
N GLU A 684 -26.18 0.11 5.53
CA GLU A 684 -26.79 -0.99 4.74
C GLU A 684 -25.80 -1.58 3.72
N GLU A 685 -24.90 -0.77 3.16
CA GLU A 685 -23.90 -1.28 2.22
C GLU A 685 -22.86 -2.18 2.91
N TYR A 686 -22.35 -1.77 4.08
CA TYR A 686 -21.49 -2.62 4.92
C TYR A 686 -22.22 -3.87 5.44
N PHE A 687 -23.53 -3.77 5.76
CA PHE A 687 -24.34 -4.92 6.13
C PHE A 687 -24.48 -5.92 4.96
N ALA A 688 -24.73 -5.43 3.74
CA ALA A 688 -24.82 -6.25 2.54
C ALA A 688 -23.49 -6.96 2.22
N GLN A 689 -22.35 -6.30 2.47
CA GLN A 689 -21.02 -6.92 2.39
C GLN A 689 -20.87 -8.02 3.45
N THR A 690 -21.10 -7.74 4.73
CA THR A 690 -20.96 -8.71 5.83
C THR A 690 -21.84 -9.94 5.65
N ASP A 691 -23.09 -9.75 5.15
CA ASP A 691 -23.99 -10.85 4.82
C ASP A 691 -23.49 -11.70 3.64
N GLU A 692 -22.74 -11.10 2.71
CA GLU A 692 -22.15 -11.80 1.57
C GLU A 692 -20.86 -12.54 1.96
N GLU A 693 -19.98 -11.92 2.73
CA GLU A 693 -18.77 -12.55 3.29
C GLU A 693 -19.14 -13.85 4.01
N ARG A 694 -20.12 -13.79 4.91
CA ARG A 694 -20.65 -14.97 5.64
C ARG A 694 -21.28 -16.01 4.72
N ARG A 695 -21.97 -15.59 3.67
CA ARG A 695 -22.65 -16.50 2.70
C ARG A 695 -21.65 -17.23 1.81
N GLN A 696 -20.57 -16.56 1.42
CA GLN A 696 -19.51 -17.12 0.59
C GLN A 696 -18.42 -17.85 1.42
N GLY A 697 -18.43 -17.71 2.75
CA GLY A 697 -17.40 -18.28 3.63
C GLY A 697 -16.08 -17.50 3.60
N LEU A 698 -16.10 -16.24 3.15
CA LEU A 698 -14.95 -15.36 3.14
C LEU A 698 -14.62 -14.84 4.55
N PRO A 699 -13.38 -14.41 4.82
CA PRO A 699 -13.04 -13.70 6.05
C PRO A 699 -13.88 -12.43 6.18
N VAL A 700 -14.66 -12.33 7.26
CA VAL A 700 -15.48 -11.15 7.53
C VAL A 700 -14.58 -9.99 7.96
N VAL A 701 -14.46 -8.95 7.14
CA VAL A 701 -13.51 -7.84 7.41
C VAL A 701 -14.08 -6.76 8.32
N MET A 702 -15.40 -6.73 8.52
CA MET A 702 -16.11 -5.74 9.34
C MET A 702 -17.08 -6.39 10.34
N PRO A 703 -16.61 -7.20 11.32
CA PRO A 703 -17.48 -8.03 12.17
C PRO A 703 -18.58 -7.27 12.94
N VAL A 704 -18.29 -6.06 13.41
CA VAL A 704 -19.24 -5.14 14.07
C VAL A 704 -20.35 -4.66 13.13
N PHE A 705 -20.09 -4.56 11.82
CA PHE A 705 -21.07 -4.12 10.82
C PHE A 705 -21.94 -5.29 10.32
N ASP A 706 -22.51 -6.01 11.27
CA ASP A 706 -23.59 -6.96 11.07
C ASP A 706 -24.93 -6.29 11.43
N ARG A 707 -25.91 -6.31 10.51
CA ARG A 707 -27.24 -5.72 10.70
C ARG A 707 -27.97 -6.19 11.97
N ASN A 708 -27.61 -7.34 12.52
CA ASN A 708 -28.22 -7.93 13.72
C ASN A 708 -27.60 -7.40 15.02
N THR A 709 -26.36 -6.90 15.00
CA THR A 709 -25.59 -6.55 16.22
C THR A 709 -25.10 -5.12 16.24
N CYS A 710 -24.88 -4.49 15.09
CA CYS A 710 -24.36 -3.13 14.95
C CYS A 710 -25.20 -2.11 15.74
N SER A 711 -24.50 -1.12 16.33
CA SER A 711 -25.11 0.13 16.80
C SER A 711 -24.64 1.23 15.87
N ILE A 712 -25.55 1.76 15.03
CA ILE A 712 -25.19 2.79 14.06
C ILE A 712 -24.75 4.08 14.78
N PRO A 713 -25.46 4.60 15.81
CA PRO A 713 -25.04 5.79 16.54
C PRO A 713 -23.64 5.66 17.15
N LYS A 714 -23.31 4.50 17.71
CA LYS A 714 -22.00 4.25 18.30
C LYS A 714 -20.90 4.18 17.24
N SER A 715 -21.14 3.47 16.14
CA SER A 715 -20.18 3.33 15.04
C SER A 715 -19.94 4.67 14.33
N GLN A 716 -20.97 5.53 14.23
CA GLN A 716 -20.82 6.92 13.77
C GLN A 716 -19.98 7.76 14.73
N LEU A 717 -20.12 7.59 16.05
CA LEU A 717 -19.24 8.26 17.01
C LEU A 717 -17.78 7.79 16.90
N SER A 718 -17.54 6.49 16.77
CA SER A 718 -16.20 5.94 16.53
C SER A 718 -15.57 6.47 15.24
N PHE A 719 -16.33 6.52 14.14
CA PHE A 719 -15.87 7.09 12.87
C PHE A 719 -15.50 8.57 13.01
N ILE A 720 -16.37 9.36 13.67
CA ILE A 720 -16.16 10.79 13.84
C ILE A 720 -14.93 11.08 14.71
N ASP A 721 -14.76 10.34 15.81
CA ASP A 721 -13.64 10.49 16.74
C ASP A 721 -12.30 10.09 16.11
N TYR A 722 -12.28 9.04 15.28
CA TYR A 722 -11.04 8.47 14.73
C TYR A 722 -10.57 9.11 13.41
N PHE A 723 -11.48 9.59 12.55
CA PHE A 723 -11.12 10.13 11.22
C PHE A 723 -11.54 11.59 11.01
N ILE A 724 -12.68 12.01 11.55
CA ILE A 724 -13.34 13.25 11.10
C ILE A 724 -12.87 14.45 11.91
N ILE A 725 -12.79 14.35 13.24
CA ILE A 725 -12.46 15.49 14.11
C ILE A 725 -11.09 16.09 13.74
N ASP A 726 -10.02 15.30 13.73
CA ASP A 726 -8.67 15.82 13.45
C ASP A 726 -8.53 16.33 12.00
N MET A 727 -9.19 15.68 11.04
CA MET A 727 -9.17 16.09 9.63
C MET A 727 -9.93 17.41 9.42
N PHE A 728 -11.13 17.55 9.99
CA PHE A 728 -11.93 18.77 9.84
C PHE A 728 -11.44 19.92 10.72
N ASP A 729 -10.90 19.68 11.93
CA ASP A 729 -10.20 20.73 12.70
C ASP A 729 -9.00 21.27 11.91
N ALA A 730 -8.25 20.40 11.22
CA ALA A 730 -7.14 20.81 10.36
C ALA A 730 -7.60 21.58 9.11
N TRP A 731 -8.71 21.19 8.49
CA TRP A 731 -9.24 21.85 7.28
C TRP A 731 -9.95 23.17 7.60
N ASP A 732 -10.68 23.26 8.72
CA ASP A 732 -11.29 24.50 9.24
C ASP A 732 -10.22 25.55 9.55
N ALA A 733 -9.14 25.16 10.22
CA ALA A 733 -8.01 26.04 10.51
C ALA A 733 -7.34 26.64 9.26
N PHE A 734 -7.48 26.01 8.10
CA PHE A 734 -6.99 26.51 6.81
C PHE A 734 -8.04 27.32 6.04
N ALA A 735 -9.27 26.79 5.93
CA ALA A 735 -10.28 27.24 4.98
C ALA A 735 -11.47 28.03 5.58
N ASP A 736 -11.55 28.16 6.91
CA ASP A 736 -12.63 28.83 7.68
C ASP A 736 -14.04 28.26 7.36
N LEU A 737 -14.41 27.22 8.08
CA LEU A 737 -15.56 26.36 7.85
C LEU A 737 -16.54 26.29 9.06
N PRO A 738 -16.86 27.41 9.74
CA PRO A 738 -17.57 27.38 11.02
C PRO A 738 -18.97 26.73 10.95
N ASN A 739 -19.67 26.80 9.82
CA ASN A 739 -20.96 26.12 9.62
C ASN A 739 -20.82 24.59 9.67
N LEU A 740 -19.79 24.04 8.99
CA LEU A 740 -19.50 22.60 8.99
C LEU A 740 -19.16 22.12 10.40
N MET A 741 -18.34 22.89 11.12
CA MET A 741 -17.97 22.57 12.49
C MET A 741 -19.17 22.67 13.46
N GLU A 742 -20.13 23.58 13.22
CA GLU A 742 -21.38 23.63 13.98
C GLU A 742 -22.25 22.40 13.71
N HIS A 743 -22.47 22.02 12.45
CA HIS A 743 -23.20 20.79 12.09
C HIS A 743 -22.55 19.54 12.69
N LEU A 744 -21.22 19.39 12.55
CA LEU A 744 -20.46 18.28 13.13
C LEU A 744 -20.70 18.17 14.65
N ASN A 745 -20.57 19.28 15.37
CA ASN A 745 -20.86 19.33 16.81
C ASN A 745 -22.32 19.00 17.14
N ASN A 746 -23.27 19.42 16.31
CA ASN A 746 -24.70 19.16 16.48
C ASN A 746 -25.11 17.72 16.12
N ASN A 747 -24.33 17.05 15.28
CA ASN A 747 -24.49 15.64 14.91
C ASN A 747 -23.81 14.72 15.93
N ILE A 748 -22.63 15.07 16.46
CA ILE A 748 -22.01 14.38 17.60
C ILE A 748 -22.96 14.37 18.82
N LYS A 749 -23.60 15.49 19.14
CA LYS A 749 -24.62 15.57 20.21
C LYS A 749 -25.83 14.67 19.94
N TYR A 750 -26.25 14.56 18.67
CA TYR A 750 -27.36 13.70 18.27
C TYR A 750 -27.03 12.23 18.48
N TRP A 751 -25.90 11.76 17.93
CA TRP A 751 -25.48 10.36 18.09
C TRP A 751 -25.21 9.99 19.55
N LYS A 752 -24.56 10.86 20.35
CA LYS A 752 -24.40 10.67 21.80
C LYS A 752 -25.76 10.60 22.53
N GLY A 753 -26.76 11.34 22.06
CA GLY A 753 -28.12 11.30 22.59
C GLY A 753 -28.89 10.01 22.31
N LEU A 754 -28.57 9.30 21.22
CA LEU A 754 -29.14 7.98 20.90
C LEU A 754 -28.38 6.86 21.61
N ASP A 755 -27.04 6.90 21.59
CA ASP A 755 -26.18 5.93 22.26
C ASP A 755 -26.39 5.92 23.79
N GLY A 756 -26.50 7.11 24.41
CA GLY A 756 -26.85 7.25 25.84
C GLY A 756 -28.27 6.76 26.21
N ARG A 757 -29.11 6.42 25.22
CA ARG A 757 -30.42 5.76 25.39
C ARG A 757 -30.38 4.27 24.99
N ASN A 758 -29.20 3.73 24.67
CA ASN A 758 -28.98 2.40 24.10
C ASN A 758 -29.77 2.12 22.81
N LEU A 759 -30.08 3.16 22.02
CA LEU A 759 -30.75 3.02 20.73
C LEU A 759 -29.73 2.67 19.65
N ARG A 760 -29.91 1.53 18.97
CA ARG A 760 -29.06 1.09 17.85
C ARG A 760 -29.47 1.65 16.48
N VAL A 761 -30.66 2.24 16.42
CA VAL A 761 -31.34 2.71 15.21
C VAL A 761 -31.00 4.17 14.88
N LEU A 762 -31.14 4.54 13.60
CA LEU A 762 -30.87 5.87 13.05
C LEU A 762 -31.70 7.01 13.65
N ARG A 763 -32.93 6.71 14.10
CA ARG A 763 -33.89 7.68 14.64
C ARG A 763 -34.52 7.11 15.92
N PRO A 764 -34.86 7.94 16.92
CA PRO A 764 -35.62 7.46 18.07
C PRO A 764 -37.02 6.98 17.63
N PRO A 765 -37.64 6.02 18.34
CA PRO A 765 -39.03 5.66 18.07
C PRO A 765 -39.96 6.87 18.27
N PRO A 766 -41.05 6.97 17.49
CA PRO A 766 -41.98 8.10 17.51
C PRO A 766 -42.80 8.20 18.81
#